data_AF-A0A1J4K4A9-F1
#
_entry.id   AF-A0A1J4K4A9-F1
#
_cell.length_a   1.000
_cell.length_b   1.000
_cell.length_c   1.000
_cell.angle_alpha   90.00
_cell.angle_beta   90.00
_cell.angle_gamma   90.00
#
_symmetry.space_group_name_H-M   'P 1'
#
loop_
_entity.id
_entity.type
_entity.pdbx_description
1 polymer ?
#
loop_
_entity_poly.entity_id
_entity_poly.type
_entity_poly.pdbx_seq_one_letter_code
_entity_poly.pdbx_strand_id
1 'polypeptide(L)'
;MSAENLSGGDFPNEEEEENLEEFMQNMVPEEYDNEEEEFGENDGDFSDEELDPDNPTIAKLQKDLNKQLRDLWDSVDVAIRDKQAEIAKLTNDRENVGVELYSIQQTLAKLQTRLTNANEQREICEQERRQTEEELAEYRQALEESEADLKIRNTEYERNRSELDKLNEIVLRLEQHNQETKNQVAVTRRETYKSEQAASETEASKLEQDLYIDRLTKQVKDITKDLSTMEAQIIAQRAETKTARDALLQASLEMEKINFERNHLLQDWNSSLISVKRRAVTLDEIKKAAAAQEEEIRALQNENSGLKTQIQQQHDIKEKNQILYNKIMDRLKYLMNKIDEANRRRADLQNQLENLCQLCKDKEQAVSKALIEKNQATSEFNQSLKGANEISNRIHELEDSIMKHMTEQSDLKRDTIAAQNAVQKVRDQIAGKDRELSNLRNEVVRLKIDKLNIVGQSEKLERGLKEIVEELQQKDNLINQYEMQIRRNNVDIEKRQSEVDKLNRQYDALKSAQNGEEYGPLERKIRVLQSKIEATDEASIEAQAQWLKKQTELVALEHNCDDIETLNNKTTAHIAVLSRKRDRTRNNLQATEKEIERLNVQIRVLQREMQRLGEQLSMNSDNGNVLVEGNIHFEAEILEGLQRKEEEAANMSRKIEELAVQREQLADELMDTEKEIMLWEKKLVLMKQMKDALDPNYGASELRTMKKEIARMELRLKQIKKQQGVIVQEMEFALKRRETIATRGAVQKRLNKDRTRADIAKGITELKREVRRLNEETNREDEAMQLDVISQRELTQEIEQLTQVYKEVQLKKAEIERAYNEQEKRKIVSNTKLTRLHEKTRLLQRSVSNTKVKTADKFQQQMTQITGQEKGLDQLISLLESDFPHLKPSLEAVKEKMIVV
;
A
#
# COMPACT_ATOMS: atom_id res chain seq x y z
N MET A 1 83.72 -12.05 2.41
CA MET A 1 84.26 -11.49 3.66
C MET A 1 83.60 -12.28 4.79
N SER A 2 84.27 -13.00 5.68
CA SER A 2 85.68 -13.44 5.79
C SER A 2 85.66 -14.76 6.60
N ALA A 3 86.55 -15.74 6.41
CA ALA A 3 87.84 -15.92 7.11
C ALA A 3 87.78 -15.54 8.61
N GLU A 4 88.25 -16.33 9.58
CA GLU A 4 89.35 -17.31 9.64
C GLU A 4 88.98 -18.55 10.51
N ASN A 5 89.51 -19.79 10.45
CA ASN A 5 90.84 -20.42 10.23
C ASN A 5 91.49 -20.93 11.55
N LEU A 6 92.09 -22.14 11.51
CA LEU A 6 92.90 -22.92 12.51
C LEU A 6 92.38 -24.38 12.56
N SER A 7 92.95 -25.42 11.92
CA SER A 7 94.32 -26.00 11.88
C SER A 7 94.77 -26.68 13.19
N GLY A 8 95.34 -27.89 13.22
CA GLY A 8 95.60 -28.86 12.12
C GLY A 8 96.83 -29.75 12.39
N GLY A 9 96.88 -30.94 11.77
CA GLY A 9 98.00 -31.91 11.84
C GLY A 9 98.11 -32.71 13.15
N ASP A 10 98.81 -33.85 13.21
CA ASP A 10 99.36 -34.71 12.14
C ASP A 10 99.78 -36.08 12.75
N PHE A 11 99.86 -37.14 11.92
CA PHE A 11 100.85 -38.25 11.96
C PHE A 11 100.34 -39.54 11.26
N PRO A 12 101.08 -40.08 10.26
CA PRO A 12 100.82 -41.38 9.62
C PRO A 12 101.98 -42.40 9.75
N ASN A 13 101.80 -43.56 9.08
CA ASN A 13 102.79 -44.57 8.63
C ASN A 13 103.18 -45.79 9.51
N GLU A 14 102.85 -46.97 8.95
CA GLU A 14 103.74 -48.13 8.63
C GLU A 14 104.21 -49.14 9.70
N GLU A 15 104.76 -50.25 9.17
CA GLU A 15 105.22 -51.53 9.79
C GLU A 15 104.02 -52.43 10.25
N GLU A 16 103.86 -53.70 9.82
CA GLU A 16 104.78 -54.85 9.69
C GLU A 16 105.29 -55.32 11.08
N GLU A 17 105.30 -56.60 11.48
CA GLU A 17 105.19 -57.86 10.74
C GLU A 17 104.68 -59.04 11.64
N GLU A 18 104.30 -60.16 11.00
CA GLU A 18 104.38 -61.56 11.49
C GLU A 18 103.52 -62.22 12.62
N ASN A 19 103.32 -63.54 12.38
CA ASN A 19 103.28 -64.68 13.31
C ASN A 19 102.18 -64.83 14.39
N LEU A 20 101.18 -65.69 14.11
CA LEU A 20 101.10 -67.08 14.65
C LEU A 20 99.86 -67.84 14.14
N GLU A 21 99.95 -68.47 12.96
CA GLU A 21 98.86 -69.30 12.39
C GLU A 21 99.38 -70.61 11.78
N GLU A 22 100.05 -71.46 12.57
CA GLU A 22 100.44 -72.81 12.14
C GLU A 22 100.46 -73.82 13.30
N PHE A 23 99.36 -74.55 13.53
CA PHE A 23 99.41 -75.82 14.25
C PHE A 23 98.24 -76.77 13.89
N MET A 24 98.57 -78.06 13.71
CA MET A 24 97.67 -79.19 13.43
C MET A 24 96.89 -79.19 12.10
N GLN A 25 97.53 -79.63 11.02
CA GLN A 25 97.17 -80.93 10.42
C GLN A 25 98.21 -81.46 9.42
N ASN A 26 98.76 -82.64 9.72
CA ASN A 26 99.20 -83.61 8.73
C ASN A 26 98.99 -85.01 9.33
N MET A 27 98.58 -85.97 8.49
CA MET A 27 98.22 -87.33 8.91
C MET A 27 99.34 -88.35 8.60
N VAL A 28 99.10 -89.59 9.05
CA VAL A 28 99.80 -90.84 8.68
C VAL A 28 101.20 -91.04 9.30
N PRO A 29 101.31 -91.92 10.31
CA PRO A 29 102.44 -92.82 10.44
C PRO A 29 102.21 -94.03 9.52
N GLU A 30 103.08 -94.23 8.54
CA GLU A 30 103.00 -95.38 7.62
C GLU A 30 103.84 -96.57 8.12
N GLU A 31 103.57 -97.74 7.55
CA GLU A 31 103.93 -99.07 8.06
C GLU A 31 105.41 -99.48 7.84
N TYR A 32 105.79 -100.61 8.48
CA TYR A 32 106.85 -101.59 8.18
C TYR A 32 107.96 -101.23 7.13
N ASP A 33 109.24 -101.56 7.33
CA ASP A 33 109.72 -102.88 7.75
C ASP A 33 111.26 -102.93 8.00
N ASN A 34 111.75 -104.06 8.54
CA ASN A 34 113.13 -104.59 8.50
C ASN A 34 114.36 -103.69 8.83
N GLU A 35 115.04 -104.01 9.93
CA GLU A 35 116.44 -104.46 9.85
C GLU A 35 116.54 -105.84 10.53
N GLU A 36 117.33 -106.74 9.93
CA GLU A 36 117.60 -108.10 10.41
C GLU A 36 118.79 -108.08 11.39
N GLU A 37 118.78 -108.91 12.44
CA GLU A 37 119.93 -109.80 12.72
C GLU A 37 119.59 -110.87 13.77
N GLU A 38 119.54 -112.13 13.33
CA GLU A 38 119.52 -113.32 14.19
C GLU A 38 120.94 -113.93 14.20
N PHE A 39 121.76 -113.54 15.17
CA PHE A 39 123.04 -114.18 15.49
C PHE A 39 123.28 -114.15 17.02
N GLY A 40 123.55 -115.27 17.69
CA GLY A 40 123.51 -116.64 17.18
C GLY A 40 123.82 -117.66 18.29
N GLU A 41 123.66 -118.93 17.92
CA GLU A 41 124.15 -120.07 18.68
C GLU A 41 125.65 -119.95 19.00
N ASN A 42 126.08 -120.36 20.19
CA ASN A 42 126.97 -121.52 20.26
C ASN A 42 127.01 -122.21 21.62
N ASP A 43 127.38 -123.49 21.56
CA ASP A 43 127.53 -124.42 22.67
C ASP A 43 128.77 -124.16 23.54
N GLY A 44 128.87 -124.94 24.61
CA GLY A 44 129.90 -124.86 25.65
C GLY A 44 129.24 -124.94 27.02
N ASP A 45 128.53 -126.02 27.36
CA ASP A 45 129.07 -127.38 27.41
C ASP A 45 130.55 -127.44 27.84
N PHE A 46 130.72 -127.49 29.16
CA PHE A 46 131.76 -128.32 29.76
C PHE A 46 131.06 -129.23 30.77
N SER A 47 130.49 -130.31 30.24
CA SER A 47 130.87 -131.69 30.59
C SER A 47 131.60 -131.88 31.93
N ASP A 48 131.09 -132.83 32.72
CA ASP A 48 131.86 -133.70 33.62
C ASP A 48 132.49 -133.03 34.87
N GLU A 49 132.69 -133.75 35.98
CA GLU A 49 132.61 -135.20 36.15
C GLU A 49 131.33 -135.65 36.88
N GLU A 50 130.66 -136.66 36.31
CA GLU A 50 129.66 -137.44 37.01
C GLU A 50 130.27 -138.16 38.23
N LEU A 51 129.44 -138.40 39.25
CA LEU A 51 129.59 -139.59 40.08
C LEU A 51 128.32 -140.42 39.93
N ASP A 52 128.54 -141.67 39.51
CA ASP A 52 127.57 -142.64 38.97
C ASP A 52 126.21 -142.67 39.73
N PRO A 53 125.05 -142.58 39.05
CA PRO A 53 123.76 -142.35 39.70
C PRO A 53 123.27 -143.40 40.70
N ASP A 54 123.79 -144.63 40.68
CA ASP A 54 123.27 -145.77 41.47
C ASP A 54 123.73 -145.81 42.95
N ASN A 55 123.91 -144.64 43.58
CA ASN A 55 124.08 -144.53 45.03
C ASN A 55 122.73 -144.32 45.75
N PRO A 56 122.32 -145.22 46.69
CA PRO A 56 121.03 -145.15 47.39
C PRO A 56 120.75 -143.88 48.22
N THR A 57 121.67 -142.92 48.29
CA THR A 57 121.54 -141.68 49.06
C THR A 57 121.11 -140.45 48.24
N ILE A 58 121.25 -140.44 46.91
CA ILE A 58 121.05 -139.24 46.08
C ILE A 58 119.63 -139.16 45.46
N ALA A 59 119.01 -140.30 45.12
CA ALA A 59 117.71 -140.35 44.42
C ALA A 59 116.56 -139.59 45.13
N LYS A 60 116.64 -139.42 46.46
CA LYS A 60 115.67 -138.63 47.22
C LYS A 60 115.89 -137.13 47.09
N LEU A 61 117.15 -136.69 47.03
CA LEU A 61 117.55 -135.28 46.93
C LEU A 61 117.11 -134.67 45.59
N GLN A 62 117.32 -135.40 44.49
CA GLN A 62 116.86 -134.98 43.16
C GLN A 62 115.33 -134.83 43.11
N LYS A 63 114.59 -135.74 43.76
CA LYS A 63 113.12 -135.72 43.78
C LYS A 63 112.55 -134.51 44.53
N ASP A 64 113.15 -134.17 45.66
CA ASP A 64 112.71 -133.01 46.45
C ASP A 64 113.06 -131.67 45.75
N LEU A 65 114.21 -131.58 45.07
CA LEU A 65 114.57 -130.42 44.23
C LEU A 65 113.62 -130.25 43.04
N ASN A 66 113.33 -131.33 42.31
CA ASN A 66 112.42 -131.30 41.16
C ASN A 66 110.98 -130.90 41.58
N LYS A 67 110.58 -131.23 42.82
CA LYS A 67 109.32 -130.74 43.39
C LYS A 67 109.38 -129.23 43.71
N GLN A 68 110.43 -128.74 44.36
CA GLN A 68 110.56 -127.30 44.66
C GLN A 68 110.52 -126.42 43.41
N LEU A 69 111.14 -126.86 42.31
CA LEU A 69 111.11 -126.13 41.03
C LEU A 69 109.71 -126.11 40.40
N ARG A 70 108.92 -127.18 40.52
CA ARG A 70 107.52 -127.22 40.04
C ARG A 70 106.59 -126.39 40.92
N ASP A 71 106.68 -126.52 42.24
CA ASP A 71 105.91 -125.72 43.19
C ASP A 71 106.18 -124.19 42.99
N LEU A 72 107.40 -123.81 42.57
CA LEU A 72 107.75 -122.44 42.16
C LEU A 72 107.20 -122.06 40.78
N TRP A 73 107.28 -122.95 39.78
CA TRP A 73 106.76 -122.71 38.43
C TRP A 73 105.25 -122.48 38.44
N ASP A 74 104.49 -123.33 39.14
CA ASP A 74 103.04 -123.19 39.33
C ASP A 74 102.67 -121.84 39.98
N SER A 75 103.48 -121.40 40.96
CA SER A 75 103.31 -120.11 41.65
C SER A 75 103.52 -118.91 40.73
N VAL A 76 104.53 -118.98 39.84
CA VAL A 76 104.80 -117.94 38.84
C VAL A 76 103.73 -117.94 37.73
N ASP A 77 103.29 -119.11 37.27
CA ASP A 77 102.26 -119.27 36.24
C ASP A 77 100.87 -118.79 36.73
N VAL A 78 100.56 -118.93 38.02
CA VAL A 78 99.40 -118.26 38.65
C VAL A 78 99.58 -116.73 38.67
N ALA A 79 100.75 -116.23 39.10
CA ALA A 79 101.01 -114.79 39.14
C ALA A 79 100.97 -114.12 37.76
N ILE A 80 101.37 -114.84 36.70
CA ILE A 80 101.25 -114.39 35.30
C ILE A 80 99.78 -114.29 34.89
N ARG A 81 98.94 -115.29 35.20
CA ARG A 81 97.49 -115.22 34.90
C ARG A 81 96.80 -114.08 35.64
N ASP A 82 97.10 -113.87 36.92
CA ASP A 82 96.56 -112.75 37.71
C ASP A 82 96.95 -111.40 37.08
N LYS A 83 98.21 -111.25 36.60
CA LYS A 83 98.67 -110.04 35.92
C LYS A 83 98.05 -109.84 34.53
N GLN A 84 97.83 -110.92 33.78
CA GLN A 84 97.10 -110.85 32.51
C GLN A 84 95.64 -110.42 32.71
N ALA A 85 94.97 -110.91 33.76
CA ALA A 85 93.62 -110.48 34.12
C ALA A 85 93.57 -109.01 34.58
N GLU A 86 94.58 -108.54 35.33
CA GLU A 86 94.70 -107.13 35.73
C GLU A 86 94.92 -106.21 34.51
N ILE A 87 95.78 -106.60 33.56
CA ILE A 87 95.98 -105.86 32.30
C ILE A 87 94.68 -105.79 31.49
N ALA A 88 93.99 -106.92 31.31
CA ALA A 88 92.73 -106.97 30.56
C ALA A 88 91.62 -106.11 31.19
N LYS A 89 91.59 -106.00 32.53
CA LYS A 89 90.71 -105.07 33.23
C LYS A 89 91.10 -103.61 32.95
N LEU A 90 92.39 -103.27 33.06
CA LEU A 90 92.87 -101.90 32.86
C LEU A 90 92.70 -101.41 31.41
N THR A 91 92.79 -102.28 30.40
CA THR A 91 92.47 -101.91 29.01
C THR A 91 90.99 -101.62 28.82
N ASN A 92 90.11 -102.45 29.38
CA ASN A 92 88.66 -102.20 29.37
C ASN A 92 88.31 -100.91 30.14
N ASP A 93 88.88 -100.69 31.33
CA ASP A 93 88.64 -99.48 32.12
C ASP A 93 89.10 -98.22 31.35
N ARG A 94 90.25 -98.28 30.64
CA ARG A 94 90.73 -97.21 29.73
C ARG A 94 89.78 -96.95 28.56
N GLU A 95 89.23 -98.00 27.94
CA GLU A 95 88.30 -97.89 26.82
C GLU A 95 86.97 -97.26 27.25
N ASN A 96 86.43 -97.64 28.41
CA ASN A 96 85.23 -97.02 28.98
C ASN A 96 85.45 -95.52 29.27
N VAL A 97 86.59 -95.15 29.89
CA VAL A 97 86.95 -93.74 30.11
C VAL A 97 87.13 -92.97 28.79
N GLY A 98 87.63 -93.62 27.72
CA GLY A 98 87.70 -93.05 26.38
C GLY A 98 86.33 -92.75 25.78
N VAL A 99 85.37 -93.68 25.94
CA VAL A 99 83.97 -93.49 25.50
C VAL A 99 83.27 -92.39 26.30
N GLU A 100 83.46 -92.35 27.63
CA GLU A 100 82.95 -91.27 28.49
C GLU A 100 83.51 -89.91 28.06
N LEU A 101 84.83 -89.80 27.86
CA LEU A 101 85.48 -88.56 27.42
C LEU A 101 84.95 -88.10 26.05
N TYR A 102 84.78 -89.00 25.08
CA TYR A 102 84.19 -88.67 23.78
C TYR A 102 82.73 -88.19 23.92
N SER A 103 81.95 -88.80 24.82
CA SER A 103 80.57 -88.36 25.09
C SER A 103 80.52 -86.95 25.73
N ILE A 104 81.48 -86.63 26.60
CA ILE A 104 81.64 -85.32 27.23
C ILE A 104 82.08 -84.27 26.19
N GLN A 105 83.03 -84.61 25.31
CA GLN A 105 83.41 -83.74 24.18
C GLN A 105 82.23 -83.48 23.25
N GLN A 106 81.41 -84.49 22.95
CA GLN A 106 80.23 -84.32 22.09
C GLN A 106 79.12 -83.49 22.76
N THR A 107 78.94 -83.57 24.08
CA THR A 107 77.99 -82.70 24.80
C THR A 107 78.52 -81.27 24.94
N LEU A 108 79.83 -81.09 25.16
CA LEU A 108 80.49 -79.78 25.18
C LEU A 108 80.37 -79.06 23.83
N ALA A 109 80.63 -79.75 22.71
CA ALA A 109 80.44 -79.18 21.37
C ALA A 109 78.97 -78.76 21.14
N LYS A 110 78.00 -79.60 21.55
CA LYS A 110 76.56 -79.26 21.48
C LYS A 110 76.18 -78.06 22.35
N LEU A 111 76.85 -77.85 23.49
CA LEU A 111 76.66 -76.69 24.35
C LEU A 111 77.30 -75.43 23.74
N GLN A 112 78.49 -75.53 23.14
CA GLN A 112 79.12 -74.43 22.41
C GLN A 112 78.24 -73.96 21.25
N THR A 113 77.73 -74.88 20.41
CA THR A 113 76.80 -74.52 19.32
C THR A 113 75.47 -73.96 19.82
N ARG A 114 75.02 -74.32 21.03
CA ARG A 114 73.82 -73.69 21.63
C ARG A 114 74.12 -72.27 22.12
N LEU A 115 75.34 -72.02 22.61
CA LEU A 115 75.76 -70.72 23.12
C LEU A 115 76.06 -69.74 21.98
N THR A 116 76.66 -70.17 20.86
CA THR A 116 76.80 -69.32 19.66
C THR A 116 75.43 -68.91 19.14
N ASN A 117 74.53 -69.88 18.93
CA ASN A 117 73.18 -69.59 18.43
C ASN A 117 72.39 -68.71 19.41
N ALA A 118 72.56 -68.86 20.73
CA ALA A 118 71.92 -67.98 21.72
C ALA A 118 72.48 -66.55 21.69
N ASN A 119 73.78 -66.37 21.45
CA ASN A 119 74.39 -65.05 21.29
C ASN A 119 73.93 -64.37 19.98
N GLU A 120 73.89 -65.12 18.87
CA GLU A 120 73.36 -64.64 17.58
C GLU A 120 71.90 -64.20 17.71
N GLN A 121 71.05 -65.00 18.36
CA GLN A 121 69.65 -64.64 18.62
C GLN A 121 69.53 -63.41 19.52
N ARG A 122 70.37 -63.28 20.57
CA ARG A 122 70.42 -62.06 21.39
C ARG A 122 70.81 -60.84 20.56
N GLU A 123 71.80 -60.95 19.69
CA GLU A 123 72.28 -59.84 18.85
C GLU A 123 71.23 -59.42 17.81
N ILE A 124 70.47 -60.36 17.25
CA ILE A 124 69.29 -60.07 16.43
C ILE A 124 68.24 -59.31 17.26
N CYS A 125 67.85 -59.81 18.44
CA CYS A 125 66.88 -59.13 19.30
C CYS A 125 67.36 -57.76 19.80
N GLU A 126 68.67 -57.54 20.00
CA GLU A 126 69.22 -56.22 20.32
C GLU A 126 69.20 -55.25 19.12
N GLN A 127 69.36 -55.75 17.88
CA GLN A 127 69.20 -54.95 16.67
C GLN A 127 67.73 -54.59 16.43
N GLU A 128 66.82 -55.56 16.52
CA GLU A 128 65.37 -55.33 16.43
C GLU A 128 64.91 -54.33 17.49
N ARG A 129 65.37 -54.47 18.76
CA ARG A 129 65.03 -53.52 19.82
C ARG A 129 65.50 -52.11 19.49
N ARG A 130 66.76 -51.93 19.02
CA ARG A 130 67.27 -50.61 18.61
C ARG A 130 66.46 -49.99 17.47
N GLN A 131 66.10 -50.78 16.45
CA GLN A 131 65.25 -50.31 15.36
C GLN A 131 63.88 -49.82 15.90
N THR A 132 63.24 -50.57 16.79
CA THR A 132 62.00 -50.11 17.43
C THR A 132 62.17 -48.93 18.39
N GLU A 133 63.34 -48.77 19.02
CA GLU A 133 63.69 -47.61 19.86
C GLU A 133 63.90 -46.34 19.00
N GLU A 134 64.50 -46.49 17.82
CA GLU A 134 64.70 -45.43 16.81
C GLU A 134 63.37 -45.03 16.14
N GLU A 135 62.58 -46.00 15.64
CA GLU A 135 61.22 -45.75 15.10
C GLU A 135 60.32 -45.06 16.14
N LEU A 136 60.36 -45.49 17.41
CA LEU A 136 59.60 -44.87 18.49
C LEU A 136 60.06 -43.43 18.80
N ALA A 137 61.34 -43.11 18.57
CA ALA A 137 61.84 -41.74 18.68
C ALA A 137 61.33 -40.87 17.52
N GLU A 138 61.36 -41.36 16.28
CA GLU A 138 60.79 -40.67 15.12
C GLU A 138 59.28 -40.43 15.28
N TYR A 139 58.52 -41.44 15.69
CA TYR A 139 57.07 -41.29 15.94
C TYR A 139 56.76 -40.30 17.08
N ARG A 140 57.60 -40.21 18.11
CA ARG A 140 57.46 -39.22 19.18
C ARG A 140 57.74 -37.81 18.69
N GLN A 141 58.79 -37.61 17.89
CA GLN A 141 59.07 -36.30 17.29
C GLN A 141 57.94 -35.87 16.34
N ALA A 142 57.48 -36.76 15.46
CA ALA A 142 56.36 -36.47 14.55
C ALA A 142 55.05 -36.16 15.29
N LEU A 143 54.81 -36.78 16.45
CA LEU A 143 53.68 -36.44 17.33
C LEU A 143 53.86 -35.07 17.98
N GLU A 144 55.05 -34.72 18.48
CA GLU A 144 55.34 -33.41 19.08
C GLU A 144 55.21 -32.26 18.06
N GLU A 145 55.72 -32.47 16.83
CA GLU A 145 55.55 -31.55 15.70
C GLU A 145 54.06 -31.41 15.33
N SER A 146 53.32 -32.51 15.22
CA SER A 146 51.88 -32.49 14.93
C SER A 146 51.06 -31.80 16.04
N GLU A 147 51.42 -32.00 17.31
CA GLU A 147 50.84 -31.28 18.44
C GLU A 147 51.15 -29.78 18.41
N ALA A 148 52.36 -29.38 18.02
CA ALA A 148 52.74 -27.98 17.88
C ALA A 148 51.95 -27.30 16.76
N ASP A 149 51.85 -27.93 15.59
CA ASP A 149 51.03 -27.46 14.47
C ASP A 149 49.54 -27.38 14.85
N LEU A 150 49.01 -28.35 15.59
CA LEU A 150 47.63 -28.33 16.08
C LEU A 150 47.39 -27.17 17.07
N LYS A 151 48.34 -26.93 17.99
CA LYS A 151 48.29 -25.78 18.92
C LYS A 151 48.31 -24.44 18.17
N ILE A 152 49.21 -24.28 17.19
CA ILE A 152 49.27 -23.09 16.32
C ILE A 152 47.94 -22.91 15.60
N ARG A 153 47.46 -23.93 14.89
CA ARG A 153 46.22 -23.91 14.10
C ARG A 153 44.98 -23.64 14.96
N ASN A 154 44.95 -24.11 16.22
CA ASN A 154 43.88 -23.75 17.15
C ASN A 154 43.96 -22.28 17.57
N THR A 155 45.14 -21.73 17.85
CA THR A 155 45.26 -20.28 18.14
C THR A 155 44.89 -19.41 16.93
N GLU A 156 45.21 -19.85 15.70
CA GLU A 156 44.73 -19.18 14.48
C GLU A 156 43.20 -19.27 14.34
N TYR A 157 42.60 -20.43 14.62
CA TYR A 157 41.16 -20.62 14.62
C TYR A 157 40.46 -19.73 15.64
N GLU A 158 40.96 -19.64 16.88
CA GLU A 158 40.44 -18.76 17.93
C GLU A 158 40.60 -17.28 17.54
N ARG A 159 41.75 -16.90 16.97
CA ARG A 159 42.00 -15.55 16.45
C ARG A 159 40.98 -15.19 15.36
N ASN A 160 40.81 -16.06 14.37
CA ASN A 160 39.91 -15.89 13.23
C ASN A 160 38.43 -15.91 13.66
N ARG A 161 38.05 -16.75 14.64
CA ARG A 161 36.73 -16.73 15.28
C ARG A 161 36.49 -15.39 15.97
N SER A 162 37.45 -14.88 16.74
CA SER A 162 37.33 -13.57 17.39
C SER A 162 37.20 -12.42 16.37
N GLU A 163 37.77 -12.56 15.17
CA GLU A 163 37.60 -11.60 14.08
C GLU A 163 36.25 -11.75 13.39
N LEU A 164 35.76 -12.97 13.19
CA LEU A 164 34.40 -13.25 12.71
C LEU A 164 33.35 -12.67 13.66
N ASP A 165 33.49 -12.86 14.97
CA ASP A 165 32.57 -12.33 15.98
C ASP A 165 32.56 -10.79 16.00
N LYS A 166 33.73 -10.14 15.88
CA LYS A 166 33.85 -8.67 15.72
C LYS A 166 33.22 -8.19 14.41
N LEU A 167 33.44 -8.90 13.30
CA LEU A 167 32.84 -8.58 12.01
C LEU A 167 31.32 -8.74 12.04
N ASN A 168 30.79 -9.77 12.70
CA ASN A 168 29.36 -9.95 12.93
C ASN A 168 28.77 -8.82 13.80
N GLU A 169 29.47 -8.38 14.85
CA GLU A 169 29.07 -7.22 15.66
C GLU A 169 29.10 -5.90 14.85
N ILE A 170 30.05 -5.74 13.92
CA ILE A 170 30.09 -4.61 12.98
C ILE A 170 28.95 -4.70 11.96
N VAL A 171 28.69 -5.86 11.37
CA VAL A 171 27.58 -6.09 10.44
C VAL A 171 26.24 -5.80 11.12
N LEU A 172 26.00 -6.32 12.33
CA LEU A 172 24.78 -6.07 13.09
C LEU A 172 24.56 -4.57 13.36
N ARG A 173 25.62 -3.84 13.74
CA ARG A 173 25.56 -2.37 13.90
C ARG A 173 25.30 -1.64 12.58
N LEU A 174 25.90 -2.10 11.48
CA LEU A 174 25.64 -1.55 10.14
C LEU A 174 24.23 -1.85 9.65
N GLU A 175 23.65 -3.01 9.95
CA GLU A 175 22.26 -3.36 9.65
C GLU A 175 21.28 -2.53 10.47
N GLN A 176 21.54 -2.36 11.77
CA GLN A 176 20.77 -1.46 12.65
C GLN A 176 20.80 -0.02 12.10
N HIS A 177 21.97 0.53 11.83
CA HIS A 177 22.11 1.88 11.27
C HIS A 177 21.52 2.01 9.85
N ASN A 178 21.58 0.97 9.02
CA ASN A 178 20.92 0.93 7.71
C ASN A 178 19.39 0.91 7.86
N GLN A 179 18.85 0.22 8.87
CA GLN A 179 17.42 0.23 9.17
C GLN A 179 16.96 1.56 9.79
N GLU A 180 17.75 2.17 10.68
CA GLU A 180 17.51 3.51 11.21
C GLU A 180 17.53 4.57 10.10
N THR A 181 18.53 4.56 9.22
CA THR A 181 18.60 5.49 8.08
C THR A 181 17.48 5.24 7.07
N LYS A 182 17.08 4.00 6.79
CA LYS A 182 15.85 3.70 6.00
C LYS A 182 14.60 4.28 6.68
N ASN A 183 14.45 4.09 7.99
CA ASN A 183 13.32 4.65 8.74
C ASN A 183 13.33 6.18 8.69
N GLN A 184 14.49 6.82 8.83
CA GLN A 184 14.61 8.26 8.76
C GLN A 184 14.43 8.82 7.34
N VAL A 185 14.83 8.09 6.30
CA VAL A 185 14.48 8.40 4.90
C VAL A 185 12.98 8.24 4.66
N ALA A 186 12.31 7.26 5.28
CA ALA A 186 10.86 7.11 5.19
C ALA A 186 10.10 8.21 5.95
N VAL A 187 10.58 8.62 7.13
CA VAL A 187 10.04 9.75 7.90
C VAL A 187 10.24 11.05 7.14
N THR A 188 11.46 11.40 6.75
CA THR A 188 11.75 12.63 6.00
C THR A 188 11.02 12.68 4.67
N ARG A 189 10.89 11.57 3.93
CA ARG A 189 10.06 11.51 2.70
C ARG A 189 8.57 11.74 2.98
N ARG A 190 8.06 11.28 4.14
CA ARG A 190 6.68 11.56 4.57
C ARG A 190 6.50 13.01 5.02
N GLU A 191 7.51 13.60 5.63
CA GLU A 191 7.55 15.02 6.01
C GLU A 191 7.65 15.92 4.78
N THR A 192 8.47 15.58 3.78
CA THR A 192 8.51 16.32 2.49
C THR A 192 7.19 16.20 1.77
N TYR A 193 6.57 15.02 1.68
CA TYR A 193 5.23 14.90 1.05
C TYR A 193 4.14 15.65 1.83
N LYS A 194 4.20 15.68 3.17
CA LYS A 194 3.26 16.49 3.98
C LYS A 194 3.51 17.99 3.79
N SER A 195 4.77 18.40 3.66
CA SER A 195 5.17 19.79 3.41
C SER A 195 4.80 20.24 1.98
N GLU A 196 4.96 19.37 0.99
CA GLU A 196 4.59 19.57 -0.42
C GLU A 196 3.06 19.61 -0.59
N GLN A 197 2.33 18.72 0.11
CA GLN A 197 0.87 18.80 0.20
C GLN A 197 0.43 20.13 0.87
N ALA A 198 1.00 20.49 2.01
CA ALA A 198 0.67 21.74 2.70
C ALA A 198 1.02 22.97 1.86
N ALA A 199 2.15 22.94 1.12
CA ALA A 199 2.51 23.98 0.16
C ALA A 199 1.45 24.08 -0.95
N SER A 200 1.07 22.97 -1.57
CA SER A 200 0.02 22.95 -2.61
C SER A 200 -1.35 23.40 -2.10
N GLU A 201 -1.73 23.04 -0.88
CA GLU A 201 -2.94 23.54 -0.20
C GLU A 201 -2.86 25.06 0.04
N THR A 202 -1.71 25.58 0.46
CA THR A 202 -1.50 27.03 0.58
C THR A 202 -1.48 27.73 -0.77
N GLU A 203 -0.89 27.16 -1.82
CA GLU A 203 -0.90 27.71 -3.19
C GLU A 203 -2.33 27.78 -3.75
N ALA A 204 -3.14 26.74 -3.54
CA ALA A 204 -4.56 26.73 -3.92
C ALA A 204 -5.35 27.82 -3.19
N SER A 205 -5.14 27.98 -1.87
CA SER A 205 -5.74 29.06 -1.10
C SER A 205 -5.24 30.45 -1.54
N LYS A 206 -3.96 30.57 -1.90
CA LYS A 206 -3.38 31.82 -2.38
C LYS A 206 -3.91 32.19 -3.77
N LEU A 207 -4.10 31.21 -4.65
CA LEU A 207 -4.76 31.39 -5.95
C LEU A 207 -6.23 31.84 -5.78
N GLU A 208 -6.96 31.28 -4.82
CA GLU A 208 -8.32 31.76 -4.50
C GLU A 208 -8.32 33.20 -3.98
N GLN A 209 -7.39 33.55 -3.09
CA GLN A 209 -7.19 34.93 -2.63
C GLN A 209 -6.85 35.87 -3.79
N ASP A 210 -5.97 35.48 -4.71
CA ASP A 210 -5.56 36.33 -5.83
C ASP A 210 -6.69 36.49 -6.88
N LEU A 211 -7.50 35.45 -7.09
CA LEU A 211 -8.74 35.52 -7.87
C LEU A 211 -9.83 36.35 -7.17
N TYR A 212 -9.80 36.47 -5.84
CA TYR A 212 -10.68 37.36 -5.08
C TYR A 212 -10.19 38.81 -5.12
N ILE A 213 -8.87 39.03 -5.02
CA ILE A 213 -8.22 40.34 -5.16
C ILE A 213 -8.42 40.89 -6.58
N ASP A 214 -8.32 40.08 -7.64
CA ASP A 214 -8.64 40.52 -9.00
C ASP A 214 -10.12 40.91 -9.16
N ARG A 215 -11.05 40.14 -8.57
CA ARG A 215 -12.48 40.49 -8.53
C ARG A 215 -12.74 41.82 -7.80
N LEU A 216 -12.15 42.03 -6.62
CA LEU A 216 -12.22 43.30 -5.89
C LEU A 216 -11.56 44.44 -6.68
N THR A 217 -10.42 44.19 -7.33
CA THR A 217 -9.70 45.19 -8.14
C THR A 217 -10.50 45.61 -9.37
N LYS A 218 -11.24 44.69 -9.99
CA LYS A 218 -12.20 44.98 -11.07
C LYS A 218 -13.37 45.80 -10.53
N GLN A 219 -14.02 45.36 -9.46
CA GLN A 219 -15.10 46.13 -8.82
C GLN A 219 -14.66 47.54 -8.42
N VAL A 220 -13.46 47.73 -7.88
CA VAL A 220 -12.90 49.06 -7.57
C VAL A 220 -12.69 49.88 -8.84
N LYS A 221 -12.17 49.30 -9.94
CA LYS A 221 -12.03 49.99 -11.23
C LYS A 221 -13.37 50.38 -11.84
N ASP A 222 -14.36 49.49 -11.80
CA ASP A 222 -15.69 49.73 -12.33
C ASP A 222 -16.41 50.82 -11.51
N ILE A 223 -16.39 50.73 -10.17
CA ILE A 223 -16.91 51.78 -9.28
C ILE A 223 -16.18 53.12 -9.51
N THR A 224 -14.85 53.12 -9.67
CA THR A 224 -14.07 54.35 -9.94
C THR A 224 -14.45 54.97 -11.29
N LYS A 225 -14.68 54.14 -12.31
CA LYS A 225 -15.15 54.56 -13.63
C LYS A 225 -16.55 55.16 -13.53
N ASP A 226 -17.48 54.47 -12.88
CA ASP A 226 -18.86 54.95 -12.68
C ASP A 226 -18.87 56.28 -11.92
N LEU A 227 -18.08 56.40 -10.84
CA LEU A 227 -17.89 57.63 -10.07
C LEU A 227 -17.37 58.77 -10.97
N SER A 228 -16.36 58.52 -11.82
CA SER A 228 -15.87 59.51 -12.78
C SER A 228 -16.91 59.93 -13.82
N THR A 229 -17.80 59.03 -14.25
CA THR A 229 -18.91 59.39 -15.15
C THR A 229 -20.00 60.19 -14.43
N MET A 230 -20.27 59.89 -13.15
CA MET A 230 -21.19 60.65 -12.31
C MET A 230 -20.63 62.07 -12.02
N GLU A 231 -19.32 62.21 -11.77
CA GLU A 231 -18.67 63.52 -11.65
C GLU A 231 -18.77 64.33 -12.95
N ALA A 232 -18.52 63.71 -14.11
CA ALA A 232 -18.70 64.34 -15.41
C ALA A 232 -20.16 64.79 -15.65
N GLN A 233 -21.15 63.96 -15.29
CA GLN A 233 -22.57 64.31 -15.35
C GLN A 233 -22.93 65.46 -14.40
N ILE A 234 -22.41 65.46 -13.17
CA ILE A 234 -22.62 66.53 -12.18
C ILE A 234 -22.00 67.85 -12.68
N ILE A 235 -20.83 67.80 -13.33
CA ILE A 235 -20.20 68.98 -13.94
C ILE A 235 -21.05 69.51 -15.11
N ALA A 236 -21.52 68.62 -15.99
CA ALA A 236 -22.42 68.99 -17.10
C ALA A 236 -23.73 69.61 -16.60
N GLN A 237 -24.43 68.98 -15.66
CA GLN A 237 -25.66 69.51 -15.05
C GLN A 237 -25.43 70.82 -14.30
N ARG A 238 -24.24 71.03 -13.70
CA ARG A 238 -23.87 72.33 -13.10
C ARG A 238 -23.66 73.41 -14.17
N ALA A 239 -23.11 73.07 -15.33
CA ALA A 239 -22.99 73.99 -16.46
C ALA A 239 -24.37 74.32 -17.07
N GLU A 240 -25.21 73.31 -17.33
CA GLU A 240 -26.58 73.47 -17.85
C GLU A 240 -27.48 74.26 -16.89
N THR A 241 -27.47 73.94 -15.60
CA THR A 241 -28.24 74.72 -14.61
C THR A 241 -27.63 76.11 -14.38
N LYS A 242 -26.38 76.37 -14.77
CA LYS A 242 -25.85 77.74 -14.82
C LYS A 242 -26.40 78.46 -16.06
N THR A 243 -26.28 77.91 -17.27
CA THR A 243 -26.80 78.57 -18.48
C THR A 243 -28.32 78.78 -18.41
N ALA A 244 -29.08 77.88 -17.79
CA ALA A 244 -30.49 78.07 -17.51
C ALA A 244 -30.77 79.22 -16.50
N ARG A 245 -29.92 79.40 -15.47
CA ARG A 245 -30.02 80.56 -14.55
C ARG A 245 -29.64 81.87 -15.25
N ASP A 246 -28.58 81.86 -16.05
CA ASP A 246 -28.11 83.02 -16.82
C ASP A 246 -29.21 83.44 -17.84
N ALA A 247 -29.87 82.48 -18.50
CA ALA A 247 -31.01 82.71 -19.39
C ALA A 247 -32.28 83.19 -18.64
N LEU A 248 -32.59 82.65 -17.46
CA LEU A 248 -33.68 83.15 -16.61
C LEU A 248 -33.41 84.58 -16.13
N LEU A 249 -32.16 84.91 -15.79
CA LEU A 249 -31.75 86.27 -15.44
C LEU A 249 -31.94 87.23 -16.63
N GLN A 250 -31.47 86.85 -17.82
CA GLN A 250 -31.68 87.63 -19.04
C GLN A 250 -33.17 87.81 -19.36
N ALA A 251 -33.99 86.76 -19.20
CA ALA A 251 -35.44 86.83 -19.38
C ALA A 251 -36.10 87.74 -18.33
N SER A 252 -35.63 87.75 -17.09
CA SER A 252 -36.14 88.66 -16.05
C SER A 252 -35.76 90.13 -16.34
N LEU A 253 -34.56 90.40 -16.84
CA LEU A 253 -34.12 91.74 -17.24
C LEU A 253 -34.89 92.26 -18.46
N GLU A 254 -35.15 91.42 -19.46
CA GLU A 254 -36.03 91.76 -20.59
C GLU A 254 -37.49 91.95 -20.11
N MET A 255 -37.97 91.18 -19.13
CA MET A 255 -39.30 91.38 -18.55
C MET A 255 -39.40 92.67 -17.71
N GLU A 256 -38.34 93.07 -17.00
CA GLU A 256 -38.26 94.38 -16.32
C GLU A 256 -38.26 95.52 -17.33
N LYS A 257 -37.49 95.40 -18.42
CA LYS A 257 -37.47 96.34 -19.55
C LYS A 257 -38.84 96.46 -20.24
N ILE A 258 -39.51 95.35 -20.54
CA ILE A 258 -40.88 95.34 -21.08
C ILE A 258 -41.87 95.99 -20.09
N ASN A 259 -41.73 95.76 -18.78
CA ASN A 259 -42.56 96.44 -17.79
C ASN A 259 -42.27 97.95 -17.72
N PHE A 260 -41.02 98.37 -17.85
CA PHE A 260 -40.62 99.78 -17.93
C PHE A 260 -41.21 100.45 -19.19
N GLU A 261 -41.01 99.85 -20.37
CA GLU A 261 -41.57 100.31 -21.64
C GLU A 261 -43.10 100.38 -21.59
N ARG A 262 -43.77 99.36 -21.04
CA ARG A 262 -45.23 99.35 -20.83
C ARG A 262 -45.68 100.47 -19.89
N ASN A 263 -44.97 100.71 -18.80
CA ASN A 263 -45.31 101.77 -17.84
C ASN A 263 -45.07 103.16 -18.45
N HIS A 264 -44.03 103.34 -19.27
CA HIS A 264 -43.78 104.56 -20.04
C HIS A 264 -44.88 104.80 -21.09
N LEU A 265 -45.26 103.78 -21.86
CA LEU A 265 -46.38 103.86 -22.81
C LEU A 265 -47.71 104.16 -22.11
N LEU A 266 -47.95 103.62 -20.91
CA LEU A 266 -49.11 103.98 -20.09
C LEU A 266 -49.05 105.43 -19.59
N GLN A 267 -47.88 105.95 -19.25
CA GLN A 267 -47.69 107.37 -18.89
C GLN A 267 -47.96 108.28 -20.10
N ASP A 268 -47.43 107.95 -21.27
CA ASP A 268 -47.60 108.71 -22.51
C ASP A 268 -49.07 108.69 -22.99
N TRP A 269 -49.72 107.52 -22.91
CA TRP A 269 -51.14 107.36 -23.18
C TRP A 269 -52.01 108.17 -22.19
N ASN A 270 -51.70 108.15 -20.89
CA ASN A 270 -52.39 108.98 -19.91
C ASN A 270 -52.16 110.49 -20.18
N SER A 271 -50.95 110.90 -20.57
CA SER A 271 -50.69 112.30 -20.95
C SER A 271 -51.48 112.72 -22.19
N SER A 272 -51.61 111.81 -23.17
CA SER A 272 -52.41 111.98 -24.38
C SER A 272 -53.90 112.06 -24.06
N LEU A 273 -54.38 111.21 -23.14
CA LEU A 273 -55.77 111.22 -22.65
C LEU A 273 -56.09 112.50 -21.88
N ILE A 274 -55.16 113.03 -21.08
CA ILE A 274 -55.29 114.34 -20.41
C ILE A 274 -55.31 115.47 -21.46
N SER A 275 -54.48 115.40 -22.50
CA SER A 275 -54.48 116.36 -23.61
C SER A 275 -55.81 116.34 -24.38
N VAL A 276 -56.34 115.16 -24.70
CA VAL A 276 -57.66 114.98 -25.32
C VAL A 276 -58.78 115.48 -24.40
N LYS A 277 -58.72 115.20 -23.09
CA LYS A 277 -59.71 115.70 -22.11
C LYS A 277 -59.69 117.23 -22.02
N ARG A 278 -58.51 117.86 -22.03
CA ARG A 278 -58.39 119.33 -22.09
C ARG A 278 -58.99 119.89 -23.39
N ARG A 279 -58.67 119.28 -24.54
CA ARG A 279 -59.25 119.66 -25.85
C ARG A 279 -60.78 119.52 -25.87
N ALA A 280 -61.32 118.47 -25.24
CA ALA A 280 -62.76 118.26 -25.13
C ALA A 280 -63.44 119.31 -24.24
N VAL A 281 -62.82 119.72 -23.13
CA VAL A 281 -63.31 120.83 -22.30
C VAL A 281 -63.29 122.14 -23.08
N THR A 282 -62.20 122.49 -23.75
CA THR A 282 -62.15 123.71 -24.58
C THR A 282 -63.16 123.69 -25.73
N LEU A 283 -63.50 122.52 -26.26
CA LEU A 283 -64.52 122.35 -27.31
C LEU A 283 -65.94 122.49 -26.76
N ASP A 284 -66.19 122.10 -25.52
CA ASP A 284 -67.45 122.35 -24.81
C ASP A 284 -67.61 123.84 -24.43
N GLU A 285 -66.53 124.50 -24.01
CA GLU A 285 -66.48 125.95 -23.78
C GLU A 285 -66.78 126.73 -25.08
N ILE A 286 -66.14 126.36 -26.19
CA ILE A 286 -66.42 126.94 -27.53
C ILE A 286 -67.88 126.70 -27.96
N LYS A 287 -68.43 125.50 -27.72
CA LYS A 287 -69.85 125.20 -28.01
C LYS A 287 -70.81 126.05 -27.18
N LYS A 288 -70.51 126.28 -25.90
CA LYS A 288 -71.32 127.14 -25.02
C LYS A 288 -71.27 128.60 -25.46
N ALA A 289 -70.10 129.10 -25.86
CA ALA A 289 -69.97 130.43 -26.44
C ALA A 289 -70.78 130.57 -27.74
N ALA A 290 -70.68 129.60 -28.65
CA ALA A 290 -71.46 129.57 -29.89
C ALA A 290 -72.98 129.50 -29.65
N ALA A 291 -73.43 128.70 -28.68
CA ALA A 291 -74.85 128.60 -28.31
C ALA A 291 -75.41 129.91 -27.72
N ALA A 292 -74.65 130.58 -26.83
CA ALA A 292 -75.04 131.89 -26.32
C ALA A 292 -75.13 132.95 -27.43
N GLN A 293 -74.23 132.88 -28.42
CA GLN A 293 -74.24 133.79 -29.56
C GLN A 293 -75.36 133.48 -30.57
N GLU A 294 -75.81 132.21 -30.68
CA GLU A 294 -77.07 131.88 -31.36
C GLU A 294 -78.30 132.46 -30.62
N GLU A 295 -78.33 132.43 -29.29
CA GLU A 295 -79.43 133.02 -28.52
C GLU A 295 -79.47 134.56 -28.67
N GLU A 296 -78.32 135.23 -28.69
CA GLU A 296 -78.21 136.65 -29.02
C GLU A 296 -78.74 136.96 -30.43
N ILE A 297 -78.38 136.15 -31.44
CA ILE A 297 -78.92 136.26 -32.81
C ILE A 297 -80.45 136.07 -32.82
N ARG A 298 -80.99 135.11 -32.05
CA ARG A 298 -82.45 134.90 -31.94
C ARG A 298 -83.15 136.08 -31.26
N ALA A 299 -82.53 136.70 -30.24
CA ALA A 299 -83.05 137.89 -29.60
C ALA A 299 -83.16 139.07 -30.60
N LEU A 300 -82.10 139.31 -31.37
CA LEU A 300 -82.07 140.34 -32.43
C LEU A 300 -83.07 140.04 -33.57
N GLN A 301 -83.28 138.76 -33.93
CA GLN A 301 -84.32 138.35 -34.88
C GLN A 301 -85.73 138.61 -34.35
N ASN A 302 -85.98 138.33 -33.07
CA ASN A 302 -87.26 138.62 -32.43
C ASN A 302 -87.55 140.12 -32.38
N GLU A 303 -86.55 140.95 -32.02
CA GLU A 303 -86.66 142.41 -32.04
C GLU A 303 -86.98 142.94 -33.45
N ASN A 304 -86.28 142.45 -34.48
CA ASN A 304 -86.55 142.76 -35.89
C ASN A 304 -87.99 142.38 -36.31
N SER A 305 -88.52 141.25 -35.81
CA SER A 305 -89.91 140.84 -36.05
C SER A 305 -90.94 141.78 -35.37
N GLY A 306 -90.62 142.27 -34.17
CA GLY A 306 -91.42 143.26 -33.46
C GLY A 306 -91.47 144.61 -34.20
N LEU A 307 -90.32 145.09 -34.67
CA LEU A 307 -90.21 146.31 -35.48
C LEU A 307 -91.00 146.20 -36.80
N LYS A 308 -90.92 145.07 -37.51
CA LYS A 308 -91.76 144.80 -38.70
C LYS A 308 -93.26 144.83 -38.38
N THR A 309 -93.66 144.29 -37.24
CA THR A 309 -95.07 144.28 -36.80
C THR A 309 -95.58 145.69 -36.50
N GLN A 310 -94.76 146.55 -35.88
CA GLN A 310 -95.09 147.97 -35.67
C GLN A 310 -95.22 148.74 -36.99
N ILE A 311 -94.34 148.47 -37.97
CA ILE A 311 -94.41 149.09 -39.31
C ILE A 311 -95.72 148.72 -40.01
N GLN A 312 -96.16 147.46 -39.92
CA GLN A 312 -97.45 147.04 -40.48
C GLN A 312 -98.64 147.78 -39.82
N GLN A 313 -98.65 147.91 -38.49
CA GLN A 313 -99.70 148.63 -37.78
C GLN A 313 -99.80 150.11 -38.21
N GLN A 314 -98.67 150.77 -38.49
CA GLN A 314 -98.67 152.13 -39.03
C GLN A 314 -99.21 152.20 -40.48
N HIS A 315 -98.96 151.18 -41.30
CA HIS A 315 -99.56 151.04 -42.63
C HIS A 315 -101.08 150.91 -42.57
N ASP A 316 -101.61 150.04 -41.70
CA ASP A 316 -103.05 149.83 -41.52
C ASP A 316 -103.78 151.12 -41.05
N ILE A 317 -103.11 151.95 -40.25
CA ILE A 317 -103.64 153.26 -39.80
C ILE A 317 -103.69 154.26 -40.97
N LYS A 318 -102.63 154.30 -41.79
CA LYS A 318 -102.58 155.15 -43.00
C LYS A 318 -103.69 154.80 -43.98
N GLU A 319 -103.94 153.52 -44.22
CA GLU A 319 -104.98 153.05 -45.14
C GLU A 319 -106.39 153.40 -44.65
N LYS A 320 -106.67 153.23 -43.35
CA LYS A 320 -107.94 153.66 -42.74
C LYS A 320 -108.20 155.16 -42.92
N ASN A 321 -107.17 156.00 -42.77
CA ASN A 321 -107.28 157.43 -43.02
C ASN A 321 -107.52 157.76 -44.51
N GLN A 322 -106.91 157.02 -45.44
CA GLN A 322 -107.14 157.20 -46.88
C GLN A 322 -108.59 156.86 -47.28
N ILE A 323 -109.18 155.80 -46.71
CA ILE A 323 -110.59 155.44 -46.92
C ILE A 323 -111.54 156.52 -46.37
N LEU A 324 -111.18 157.12 -45.22
CA LEU A 324 -111.93 158.22 -44.61
C LEU A 324 -111.89 159.49 -45.47
N TYR A 325 -110.71 159.85 -46.01
CA TYR A 325 -110.53 160.96 -46.94
C TYR A 325 -111.39 160.80 -48.20
N ASN A 326 -111.34 159.62 -48.83
CA ASN A 326 -112.11 159.33 -50.05
C ASN A 326 -113.63 159.48 -49.81
N LYS A 327 -114.16 158.96 -48.68
CA LYS A 327 -115.58 159.13 -48.30
C LYS A 327 -116.01 160.59 -48.12
N ILE A 328 -115.12 161.47 -47.68
CA ILE A 328 -115.40 162.91 -47.54
C ILE A 328 -115.42 163.58 -48.92
N MET A 329 -114.49 163.22 -49.81
CA MET A 329 -114.43 163.74 -51.19
C MET A 329 -115.68 163.37 -52.01
N ASP A 330 -116.16 162.12 -51.91
CA ASP A 330 -117.40 161.70 -52.59
C ASP A 330 -118.63 162.44 -52.03
N ARG A 331 -118.66 162.72 -50.73
CA ARG A 331 -119.73 163.51 -50.08
C ARG A 331 -119.78 164.94 -50.60
N LEU A 332 -118.62 165.58 -50.79
CA LEU A 332 -118.50 166.91 -51.42
C LEU A 332 -118.97 166.90 -52.88
N LYS A 333 -118.55 165.90 -53.66
CA LYS A 333 -118.88 165.75 -55.08
C LYS A 333 -120.39 165.59 -55.31
N TYR A 334 -121.07 164.83 -54.44
CA TYR A 334 -122.53 164.70 -54.45
C TYR A 334 -123.25 166.02 -54.14
N LEU A 335 -122.73 166.82 -53.20
CA LEU A 335 -123.33 168.11 -52.82
C LEU A 335 -123.16 169.17 -53.91
N MET A 336 -122.01 169.24 -54.59
CA MET A 336 -121.82 170.13 -55.75
C MET A 336 -122.81 169.82 -56.87
N ASN A 337 -122.97 168.54 -57.26
CA ASN A 337 -123.90 168.16 -58.32
C ASN A 337 -125.35 168.57 -58.02
N LYS A 338 -125.79 168.51 -56.75
CA LYS A 338 -127.13 168.98 -56.33
C LYS A 338 -127.34 170.49 -56.44
N ILE A 339 -126.28 171.29 -56.35
CA ILE A 339 -126.35 172.76 -56.50
C ILE A 339 -126.49 173.13 -58.00
N ASP A 340 -125.74 172.49 -58.88
CA ASP A 340 -125.88 172.68 -60.34
C ASP A 340 -127.27 172.24 -60.84
N GLU A 341 -127.80 171.15 -60.28
CA GLU A 341 -129.16 170.68 -60.57
C GLU A 341 -130.26 171.66 -60.14
N ALA A 342 -130.02 172.46 -59.09
CA ALA A 342 -130.95 173.49 -58.64
C ALA A 342 -130.88 174.75 -59.55
N ASN A 343 -129.67 175.13 -59.98
CA ASN A 343 -129.46 176.27 -60.87
C ASN A 343 -130.10 176.05 -62.25
N ARG A 344 -129.96 174.84 -62.84
CA ARG A 344 -130.56 174.51 -64.16
C ARG A 344 -132.09 174.58 -64.14
N ARG A 345 -132.74 173.98 -63.12
CA ARG A 345 -134.20 174.02 -62.94
C ARG A 345 -134.80 175.43 -62.85
N ARG A 346 -134.00 176.44 -62.46
CA ARG A 346 -134.46 177.84 -62.40
C ARG A 346 -134.44 178.55 -63.76
N ALA A 347 -133.66 178.07 -64.73
CA ALA A 347 -133.61 178.62 -66.08
C ALA A 347 -134.76 178.09 -66.96
N ASP A 348 -135.03 176.78 -66.91
CA ASP A 348 -136.03 176.14 -67.78
C ASP A 348 -137.45 176.67 -67.54
N LEU A 349 -137.81 176.94 -66.27
CA LEU A 349 -139.11 177.51 -65.89
C LEU A 349 -139.36 178.92 -66.45
N GLN A 350 -138.31 179.67 -66.78
CA GLN A 350 -138.44 181.05 -67.28
C GLN A 350 -138.79 181.08 -68.77
N ASN A 351 -138.42 180.06 -69.55
CA ASN A 351 -138.70 179.96 -70.99
C ASN A 351 -140.07 179.34 -71.34
N GLN A 352 -140.79 178.77 -70.35
CA GLN A 352 -141.99 177.96 -70.62
C GLN A 352 -143.32 178.71 -70.53
N LEU A 353 -143.38 179.88 -69.86
CA LEU A 353 -144.66 180.61 -69.67
C LEU A 353 -144.83 181.82 -70.60
N GLU A 354 -143.75 182.37 -71.16
CA GLU A 354 -143.81 183.40 -72.20
C GLU A 354 -144.58 182.91 -73.45
N ASN A 355 -144.53 181.60 -73.72
CA ASN A 355 -145.31 180.92 -74.77
C ASN A 355 -146.81 180.74 -74.43
N LEU A 356 -147.21 180.82 -73.15
CA LEU A 356 -148.62 180.66 -72.75
C LEU A 356 -149.40 181.99 -72.77
N CYS A 357 -148.73 183.14 -72.65
CA CYS A 357 -149.37 184.47 -72.75
C CYS A 357 -150.04 184.72 -74.12
N GLN A 358 -149.59 184.05 -75.19
CA GLN A 358 -150.21 184.17 -76.51
C GLN A 358 -151.50 183.33 -76.65
N LEU A 359 -151.69 182.31 -75.81
CA LEU A 359 -152.91 181.48 -75.78
C LEU A 359 -154.11 182.21 -75.16
N CYS A 360 -153.88 183.33 -74.46
CA CYS A 360 -154.93 184.10 -73.76
C CYS A 360 -155.99 184.72 -74.70
N LYS A 361 -155.69 184.96 -75.99
CA LYS A 361 -156.56 185.79 -76.86
C LYS A 361 -157.76 185.07 -77.47
N ASP A 362 -157.70 183.75 -77.67
CA ASP A 362 -158.74 183.01 -78.41
C ASP A 362 -159.82 182.39 -77.52
N LYS A 363 -159.63 182.38 -76.19
CA LYS A 363 -160.57 181.76 -75.23
C LYS A 363 -161.52 182.73 -74.53
N GLU A 364 -161.24 184.04 -74.53
CA GLU A 364 -162.10 185.04 -73.88
C GLU A 364 -163.46 185.25 -74.58
N GLN A 365 -163.56 184.98 -75.90
CA GLN A 365 -164.80 185.16 -76.66
C GLN A 365 -165.94 184.16 -76.34
N ALA A 366 -165.73 183.16 -75.47
CA ALA A 366 -166.64 182.00 -75.36
C ALA A 366 -167.17 181.67 -73.95
N VAL A 367 -167.09 182.59 -72.98
CA VAL A 367 -167.67 182.40 -71.62
C VAL A 367 -169.21 182.24 -71.63
N SER A 368 -169.89 182.58 -72.73
CA SER A 368 -171.34 182.83 -72.77
C SER A 368 -172.25 181.66 -73.21
N LYS A 369 -171.75 180.42 -73.42
CA LYS A 369 -172.54 179.41 -74.17
C LYS A 369 -172.68 177.98 -73.63
N ALA A 370 -172.02 177.59 -72.54
CA ALA A 370 -172.08 176.21 -72.01
C ALA A 370 -172.24 176.14 -70.48
N LEU A 371 -172.93 177.12 -69.88
CA LEU A 371 -173.47 177.03 -68.51
C LEU A 371 -174.76 176.16 -68.44
N ILE A 372 -175.02 175.41 -69.51
CA ILE A 372 -176.26 174.67 -69.74
C ILE A 372 -175.84 173.31 -70.30
N GLU A 373 -176.21 172.26 -69.58
CA GLU A 373 -176.33 170.87 -70.06
C GLU A 373 -175.01 170.06 -70.33
N LYS A 374 -174.93 168.73 -70.11
CA LYS A 374 -175.92 167.76 -69.55
C LYS A 374 -175.40 166.32 -69.43
N ASN A 375 -175.44 165.80 -68.20
CA ASN A 375 -176.03 164.50 -67.82
C ASN A 375 -175.69 163.25 -68.65
N GLN A 376 -174.53 163.20 -69.32
CA GLN A 376 -173.91 162.03 -69.95
C GLN A 376 -172.43 162.06 -69.53
N ALA A 377 -171.88 161.19 -68.68
CA ALA A 377 -172.16 159.79 -68.34
C ALA A 377 -171.79 158.76 -69.43
N THR A 378 -171.24 157.62 -68.97
CA THR A 378 -170.92 156.35 -69.70
C THR A 378 -169.74 156.33 -70.71
N SER A 379 -168.93 155.25 -70.66
CA SER A 379 -167.77 154.84 -71.52
C SER A 379 -166.46 155.68 -71.45
N GLU A 380 -165.18 155.20 -71.56
CA GLU A 380 -164.44 153.88 -71.71
C GLU A 380 -162.87 154.12 -71.54
N PHE A 381 -161.84 153.22 -71.48
CA PHE A 381 -161.61 151.79 -71.06
C PHE A 381 -160.14 151.22 -71.25
N ASN A 382 -159.48 150.72 -70.18
CA ASN A 382 -158.54 149.53 -70.07
C ASN A 382 -156.97 149.38 -70.38
N GLN A 383 -156.29 148.49 -69.56
CA GLN A 383 -155.04 147.59 -69.66
C GLN A 383 -153.55 148.11 -69.54
N SER A 384 -152.39 147.39 -69.30
CA SER A 384 -151.85 146.04 -68.79
C SER A 384 -150.26 146.08 -68.58
N LEU A 385 -149.31 145.12 -68.26
CA LEU A 385 -149.14 143.62 -68.09
C LEU A 385 -147.97 143.11 -67.09
N LYS A 386 -147.08 142.10 -67.41
CA LYS A 386 -146.09 141.29 -66.54
C LYS A 386 -144.86 140.68 -67.33
N GLY A 387 -143.85 139.82 -66.95
CA GLY A 387 -143.29 138.96 -65.80
C GLY A 387 -142.29 137.84 -66.35
N ALA A 388 -141.54 136.87 -65.71
CA ALA A 388 -140.93 136.53 -64.37
C ALA A 388 -140.03 135.19 -64.34
N ASN A 389 -139.23 134.88 -63.26
CA ASN A 389 -138.55 133.58 -62.76
C ASN A 389 -137.31 132.91 -63.51
N GLU A 390 -136.55 131.80 -63.15
CA GLU A 390 -136.53 130.66 -62.12
C GLU A 390 -135.12 129.88 -61.93
N ILE A 391 -135.00 128.69 -61.21
CA ILE A 391 -133.78 127.80 -60.90
C ILE A 391 -134.12 126.25 -60.82
N SER A 392 -133.21 125.24 -61.09
CA SER A 392 -132.98 123.91 -60.35
C SER A 392 -132.47 122.62 -61.15
N ASN A 393 -132.05 121.54 -60.43
CA ASN A 393 -131.81 120.08 -60.74
C ASN A 393 -130.48 119.62 -61.44
N ARG A 394 -129.79 118.46 -61.23
CA ARG A 394 -129.89 117.16 -60.44
C ARG A 394 -130.41 115.89 -61.19
N ILE A 395 -129.99 114.67 -60.75
CA ILE A 395 -130.31 113.25 -61.19
C ILE A 395 -129.25 112.67 -62.17
N HIS A 396 -128.78 111.40 -62.21
CA HIS A 396 -128.60 110.16 -61.38
C HIS A 396 -127.76 109.17 -62.28
N GLU A 397 -127.68 107.86 -61.95
CA GLU A 397 -127.21 106.74 -62.84
C GLU A 397 -125.71 106.75 -63.24
N LEU A 398 -124.88 105.70 -63.10
CA LEU A 398 -124.82 104.37 -62.44
C LEU A 398 -123.30 104.12 -62.13
N GLU A 399 -122.76 103.16 -61.37
CA GLU A 399 -123.17 102.08 -60.45
C GLU A 399 -121.92 101.80 -59.55
N ASP A 400 -121.91 101.24 -58.34
CA ASP A 400 -122.88 100.54 -57.48
C ASP A 400 -123.08 99.02 -57.67
N SER A 401 -122.22 98.33 -58.43
CA SER A 401 -122.03 96.86 -58.30
C SER A 401 -120.73 96.30 -58.91
N ILE A 402 -119.61 96.38 -58.18
CA ILE A 402 -118.73 95.25 -57.75
C ILE A 402 -117.90 95.79 -56.56
N MET A 403 -118.27 95.72 -55.28
CA MET A 403 -119.11 94.77 -54.54
C MET A 403 -118.71 93.29 -54.78
N LYS A 404 -118.36 92.44 -53.83
CA LYS A 404 -117.99 92.47 -52.41
C LYS A 404 -117.91 90.97 -52.04
N HIS A 405 -117.05 90.57 -51.11
CA HIS A 405 -116.90 89.17 -50.67
C HIS A 405 -116.35 88.20 -51.74
N MET A 406 -115.60 87.16 -51.38
CA MET A 406 -115.19 86.72 -50.04
C MET A 406 -113.68 87.09 -49.85
N THR A 407 -113.14 87.62 -48.73
CA THR A 407 -113.36 87.39 -47.28
C THR A 407 -113.29 85.89 -46.94
N GLU A 408 -112.56 85.39 -45.94
CA GLU A 408 -112.29 85.88 -44.60
C GLU A 408 -110.87 85.47 -44.11
N GLN A 409 -110.39 86.14 -43.05
CA GLN A 409 -109.80 85.62 -41.78
C GLN A 409 -108.92 84.36 -41.74
N SER A 410 -108.00 84.17 -40.76
CA SER A 410 -107.27 85.07 -39.85
C SER A 410 -106.25 84.24 -39.03
N ASP A 411 -105.17 84.87 -38.59
CA ASP A 411 -104.45 84.61 -37.32
C ASP A 411 -103.89 83.21 -36.95
N LEU A 412 -102.55 83.20 -36.88
CA LEU A 412 -101.72 82.75 -35.74
C LEU A 412 -101.38 81.26 -35.47
N LYS A 413 -100.06 81.10 -35.20
CA LYS A 413 -99.38 80.22 -34.21
C LYS A 413 -99.05 78.75 -34.54
N ARG A 414 -97.73 78.48 -34.47
CA ARG A 414 -97.06 77.46 -33.62
C ARG A 414 -97.75 76.08 -33.51
N ASP A 415 -97.26 75.11 -34.30
CA ASP A 415 -97.13 73.69 -33.89
C ASP A 415 -96.26 72.82 -34.84
N THR A 416 -95.87 73.33 -36.02
CA THR A 416 -95.18 72.56 -37.08
C THR A 416 -93.80 71.96 -36.74
N ILE A 417 -93.15 72.37 -35.66
CA ILE A 417 -91.77 71.96 -35.32
C ILE A 417 -91.71 70.53 -34.71
N ALA A 418 -92.80 70.03 -34.12
CA ALA A 418 -92.79 68.72 -33.45
C ALA A 418 -92.78 67.53 -34.44
N ALA A 419 -93.55 67.61 -35.52
CA ALA A 419 -93.78 66.48 -36.44
C ALA A 419 -92.53 66.10 -37.27
N GLN A 420 -91.69 67.08 -37.62
CA GLN A 420 -90.59 66.89 -38.57
C GLN A 420 -89.45 66.01 -38.03
N ASN A 421 -89.24 66.00 -36.71
CA ASN A 421 -88.14 65.25 -36.07
C ASN A 421 -88.40 63.74 -35.95
N ALA A 422 -89.67 63.28 -36.04
CA ALA A 422 -90.00 61.86 -35.98
C ALA A 422 -89.69 61.13 -37.30
N VAL A 423 -89.93 61.79 -38.44
CA VAL A 423 -89.81 61.20 -39.79
C VAL A 423 -88.34 60.91 -40.17
N GLN A 424 -87.40 61.74 -39.71
CA GLN A 424 -85.99 61.61 -40.06
C GLN A 424 -85.36 60.31 -39.52
N LYS A 425 -85.59 60.00 -38.23
CA LYS A 425 -84.99 58.83 -37.55
C LYS A 425 -85.25 57.48 -38.22
N VAL A 426 -86.39 57.33 -38.91
CA VAL A 426 -86.76 56.07 -39.59
C VAL A 426 -86.01 55.92 -40.92
N ARG A 427 -85.73 57.02 -41.63
CA ARG A 427 -84.98 57.00 -42.90
C ARG A 427 -83.51 56.61 -42.70
N ASP A 428 -82.89 57.12 -41.63
CA ASP A 428 -81.47 56.91 -41.38
C ASP A 428 -81.13 55.45 -41.03
N GLN A 429 -82.06 54.71 -40.42
CA GLN A 429 -81.87 53.30 -40.07
C GLN A 429 -81.94 52.36 -41.29
N ILE A 430 -82.90 52.59 -42.21
CA ILE A 430 -83.03 51.77 -43.43
C ILE A 430 -81.79 51.94 -44.32
N ALA A 431 -81.35 53.20 -44.52
CA ALA A 431 -80.15 53.51 -45.28
C ALA A 431 -78.84 52.98 -44.63
N GLY A 432 -78.87 52.52 -43.38
CA GLY A 432 -77.75 51.79 -42.76
C GLY A 432 -77.58 50.39 -43.33
N LYS A 433 -78.66 49.60 -43.42
CA LYS A 433 -78.60 48.19 -43.80
C LYS A 433 -78.33 47.94 -45.28
N ASP A 434 -78.82 48.80 -46.17
CA ASP A 434 -78.48 48.71 -47.59
C ASP A 434 -76.98 48.99 -47.87
N ARG A 435 -76.32 49.78 -47.03
CA ARG A 435 -74.87 50.03 -47.13
C ARG A 435 -74.05 48.81 -46.71
N GLU A 436 -74.45 48.09 -45.66
CA GLU A 436 -73.79 46.85 -45.23
C GLU A 436 -73.82 45.76 -46.33
N LEU A 437 -74.98 45.55 -46.96
CA LEU A 437 -75.13 44.59 -48.06
C LEU A 437 -74.39 44.99 -49.34
N SER A 438 -74.28 46.29 -49.61
CA SER A 438 -73.45 46.81 -50.72
C SER A 438 -71.96 46.61 -50.43
N ASN A 439 -71.51 46.88 -49.21
CA ASN A 439 -70.11 46.74 -48.80
C ASN A 439 -69.63 45.29 -48.95
N LEU A 440 -70.35 44.30 -48.40
CA LEU A 440 -69.96 42.89 -48.48
C LEU A 440 -69.82 42.36 -49.92
N ARG A 441 -70.66 42.84 -50.86
CA ARG A 441 -70.52 42.49 -52.29
C ARG A 441 -69.33 43.16 -52.95
N ASN A 442 -69.07 44.43 -52.61
CA ASN A 442 -67.88 45.15 -53.07
C ASN A 442 -66.59 44.59 -52.47
N GLU A 443 -66.63 43.99 -51.27
CA GLU A 443 -65.48 43.41 -50.57
C GLU A 443 -65.01 42.09 -51.21
N VAL A 444 -65.95 41.23 -51.63
CA VAL A 444 -65.63 40.02 -52.43
C VAL A 444 -65.06 40.38 -53.81
N VAL A 445 -65.53 41.47 -54.43
CA VAL A 445 -64.96 41.99 -55.68
C VAL A 445 -63.59 42.63 -55.45
N ARG A 446 -63.41 43.40 -54.36
CA ARG A 446 -62.12 43.93 -53.92
C ARG A 446 -61.09 42.83 -53.75
N LEU A 447 -61.31 41.83 -52.89
CA LEU A 447 -60.33 40.75 -52.67
C LEU A 447 -59.90 40.03 -53.96
N LYS A 448 -60.77 39.98 -54.98
CA LYS A 448 -60.46 39.39 -56.29
C LYS A 448 -59.70 40.35 -57.21
N ILE A 449 -60.00 41.65 -57.14
CA ILE A 449 -59.20 42.72 -57.74
C ILE A 449 -57.83 42.79 -57.05
N ASP A 450 -57.78 42.88 -55.73
CA ASP A 450 -56.57 42.97 -54.89
C ASP A 450 -55.63 41.78 -55.10
N LYS A 451 -56.13 40.56 -55.33
CA LYS A 451 -55.28 39.44 -55.76
C LYS A 451 -54.60 39.69 -57.12
N LEU A 452 -55.33 40.23 -58.11
CA LEU A 452 -54.77 40.62 -59.41
C LEU A 452 -53.91 41.88 -59.32
N ASN A 453 -54.23 42.78 -58.38
CA ASN A 453 -53.50 44.01 -58.10
C ASN A 453 -52.18 43.69 -57.42
N ILE A 454 -52.12 42.72 -56.50
CA ILE A 454 -50.87 42.26 -55.87
C ILE A 454 -49.96 41.59 -56.90
N VAL A 455 -50.49 40.70 -57.76
CA VAL A 455 -49.69 40.10 -58.85
C VAL A 455 -49.21 41.17 -59.84
N GLY A 456 -50.10 42.07 -60.27
CA GLY A 456 -49.77 43.19 -61.14
C GLY A 456 -48.87 44.24 -60.48
N GLN A 457 -48.88 44.35 -59.15
CA GLN A 457 -47.97 45.17 -58.35
C GLN A 457 -46.62 44.48 -58.20
N SER A 458 -46.52 43.17 -58.01
CA SER A 458 -45.25 42.45 -58.07
C SER A 458 -44.59 42.63 -59.43
N GLU A 459 -45.31 42.46 -60.54
CA GLU A 459 -44.75 42.72 -61.88
C GLU A 459 -44.47 44.20 -62.17
N LYS A 460 -45.19 45.14 -61.53
CA LYS A 460 -44.89 46.59 -61.58
C LYS A 460 -43.80 47.01 -60.60
N LEU A 461 -43.51 46.23 -59.57
CA LEU A 461 -42.42 46.47 -58.63
C LEU A 461 -41.14 45.83 -59.15
N GLU A 462 -41.19 44.72 -59.88
CA GLU A 462 -40.01 44.21 -60.61
C GLU A 462 -39.65 45.09 -61.81
N ARG A 463 -40.64 45.48 -62.63
CA ARG A 463 -40.42 46.49 -63.68
C ARG A 463 -40.05 47.83 -63.08
N GLY A 464 -40.81 48.30 -62.10
CA GLY A 464 -40.54 49.55 -61.39
C GLY A 464 -39.20 49.56 -60.67
N LEU A 465 -38.67 48.44 -60.17
CA LEU A 465 -37.34 48.38 -59.56
C LEU A 465 -36.24 48.32 -60.63
N LYS A 466 -36.47 47.73 -61.81
CA LYS A 466 -35.58 47.92 -62.97
C LYS A 466 -35.60 49.34 -63.50
N GLU A 467 -36.78 49.92 -63.69
CA GLU A 467 -36.99 51.30 -64.12
C GLU A 467 -36.46 52.29 -63.07
N ILE A 468 -36.54 51.99 -61.76
CA ILE A 468 -35.94 52.80 -60.68
C ILE A 468 -34.43 52.55 -60.59
N VAL A 469 -33.88 51.39 -60.93
CA VAL A 469 -32.42 51.18 -61.01
C VAL A 469 -31.84 51.88 -62.24
N GLU A 470 -32.50 51.80 -63.39
CA GLU A 470 -32.12 52.53 -64.61
C GLU A 470 -32.36 54.04 -64.45
N GLU A 471 -33.45 54.48 -63.80
CA GLU A 471 -33.63 55.86 -63.40
C GLU A 471 -32.58 56.27 -62.39
N LEU A 472 -32.28 55.51 -61.33
CA LEU A 472 -31.23 55.84 -60.36
C LEU A 472 -29.89 55.96 -61.05
N GLN A 473 -29.55 55.08 -61.99
CA GLN A 473 -28.29 55.17 -62.71
C GLN A 473 -28.29 56.32 -63.73
N GLN A 474 -29.43 56.69 -64.33
CA GLN A 474 -29.58 57.93 -65.09
C GLN A 474 -29.55 59.17 -64.18
N LYS A 475 -30.10 59.10 -62.96
CA LYS A 475 -30.13 60.17 -61.96
C LYS A 475 -28.77 60.34 -61.33
N ASP A 476 -27.96 59.30 -61.14
CA ASP A 476 -26.57 59.38 -60.73
C ASP A 476 -25.71 59.99 -61.83
N ASN A 477 -25.94 59.64 -63.10
CA ASN A 477 -25.31 60.33 -64.22
C ASN A 477 -25.76 61.80 -64.32
N LEU A 478 -27.04 62.08 -64.07
CA LEU A 478 -27.60 63.43 -64.03
C LEU A 478 -27.17 64.21 -62.78
N ILE A 479 -26.90 63.55 -61.65
CA ILE A 479 -26.33 64.11 -60.42
C ILE A 479 -24.85 64.39 -60.64
N ASN A 480 -24.09 63.54 -61.34
CA ASN A 480 -22.72 63.86 -61.76
C ASN A 480 -22.69 65.08 -62.72
N GLN A 481 -23.64 65.15 -63.67
CA GLN A 481 -23.81 66.33 -64.52
C GLN A 481 -24.24 67.56 -63.71
N TYR A 482 -25.20 67.42 -62.79
CA TYR A 482 -25.63 68.48 -61.89
C TYR A 482 -24.59 68.82 -60.83
N GLU A 483 -23.64 67.97 -60.48
CA GLU A 483 -22.51 68.30 -59.60
C GLU A 483 -21.45 69.08 -60.37
N MET A 484 -21.16 68.72 -61.62
CA MET A 484 -20.40 69.59 -62.50
C MET A 484 -21.11 70.94 -62.72
N GLN A 485 -22.43 70.92 -62.88
CA GLN A 485 -23.24 72.12 -63.08
C GLN A 485 -23.43 72.91 -61.78
N ILE A 486 -23.43 72.29 -60.59
CA ILE A 486 -23.43 72.94 -59.27
C ILE A 486 -22.04 73.49 -58.97
N ARG A 487 -20.95 72.84 -59.38
CA ARG A 487 -19.61 73.44 -59.28
C ARG A 487 -19.48 74.67 -60.19
N ARG A 488 -20.03 74.65 -61.40
CA ARG A 488 -20.14 75.84 -62.28
C ARG A 488 -21.11 76.89 -61.72
N ASN A 489 -22.31 76.48 -61.34
CA ASN A 489 -23.34 77.36 -60.81
C ASN A 489 -22.93 77.94 -59.47
N ASN A 490 -22.14 77.28 -58.62
CA ASN A 490 -21.61 77.86 -57.39
C ASN A 490 -20.60 78.98 -57.71
N VAL A 491 -19.73 78.79 -58.71
CA VAL A 491 -18.84 79.87 -59.20
C VAL A 491 -19.62 81.04 -59.82
N ASP A 492 -20.78 80.79 -60.45
CA ASP A 492 -21.67 81.85 -60.95
C ASP A 492 -22.64 82.39 -59.89
N ILE A 493 -22.92 81.65 -58.81
CA ILE A 493 -23.66 82.08 -57.63
C ILE A 493 -22.76 82.95 -56.76
N GLU A 494 -21.47 82.66 -56.59
CA GLU A 494 -20.54 83.59 -55.92
C GLU A 494 -20.51 84.95 -56.64
N LYS A 495 -20.53 84.96 -57.98
CA LYS A 495 -20.68 86.19 -58.77
C LYS A 495 -22.04 86.84 -58.56
N ARG A 496 -23.14 86.09 -58.70
CA ARG A 496 -24.51 86.63 -58.56
C ARG A 496 -24.87 87.00 -57.13
N GLN A 497 -24.27 86.40 -56.12
CA GLN A 497 -24.43 86.79 -54.72
C GLN A 497 -23.89 88.21 -54.51
N SER A 498 -22.79 88.58 -55.16
CA SER A 498 -22.29 89.97 -55.18
C SER A 498 -23.21 90.97 -55.92
N GLU A 499 -24.20 90.48 -56.67
CA GLU A 499 -25.27 91.29 -57.28
C GLU A 499 -26.55 91.27 -56.42
N VAL A 500 -26.90 90.13 -55.83
CA VAL A 500 -27.99 89.97 -54.85
C VAL A 500 -27.73 90.82 -53.61
N ASP A 501 -26.49 90.92 -53.13
CA ASP A 501 -26.13 91.78 -52.00
C ASP A 501 -26.21 93.29 -52.34
N LYS A 502 -26.21 93.65 -53.63
CA LYS A 502 -26.54 95.02 -54.09
C LYS A 502 -28.05 95.23 -54.18
N LEU A 503 -28.80 94.22 -54.63
CA LEU A 503 -30.26 94.26 -54.76
C LEU A 503 -30.99 94.17 -53.41
N ASN A 504 -30.49 93.38 -52.46
CA ASN A 504 -31.03 93.32 -51.09
C ASN A 504 -30.96 94.68 -50.38
N ARG A 505 -29.87 95.44 -50.59
CA ARG A 505 -29.76 96.83 -50.12
C ARG A 505 -30.77 97.80 -50.75
N GLN A 506 -31.36 97.45 -51.90
CA GLN A 506 -32.47 98.19 -52.50
C GLN A 506 -33.83 97.65 -52.03
N TYR A 507 -33.93 96.35 -51.73
CA TYR A 507 -35.12 95.70 -51.20
C TYR A 507 -35.45 96.13 -49.76
N ASP A 508 -34.45 96.20 -48.87
CA ASP A 508 -34.65 96.68 -47.50
C ASP A 508 -35.09 98.15 -47.44
N ALA A 509 -34.67 98.97 -48.42
CA ALA A 509 -35.13 100.34 -48.58
C ALA A 509 -36.63 100.44 -48.96
N LEU A 510 -37.18 99.44 -49.65
CA LEU A 510 -38.61 99.34 -49.98
C LEU A 510 -39.43 98.68 -48.87
N LYS A 511 -38.85 97.69 -48.17
CA LYS A 511 -39.51 96.95 -47.08
C LYS A 511 -39.85 97.82 -45.86
N SER A 512 -39.16 98.93 -45.69
CA SER A 512 -39.43 99.94 -44.64
C SER A 512 -40.71 100.77 -44.88
N ALA A 513 -41.32 100.69 -46.07
CA ALA A 513 -42.36 101.65 -46.49
C ALA A 513 -43.82 101.29 -46.15
N GLN A 514 -44.14 100.03 -45.81
CA GLN A 514 -45.52 99.58 -45.58
C GLN A 514 -45.67 98.68 -44.34
N ASN A 515 -46.22 99.24 -43.27
CA ASN A 515 -46.49 98.54 -42.00
C ASN A 515 -47.83 97.78 -42.03
N GLY A 516 -47.78 96.46 -42.22
CA GLY A 516 -48.80 95.50 -41.77
C GLY A 516 -50.13 95.45 -42.55
N GLU A 517 -50.39 94.33 -43.23
CA GLU A 517 -51.65 94.05 -43.91
C GLU A 517 -52.58 93.13 -43.10
N GLU A 518 -53.91 93.34 -43.20
CA GLU A 518 -54.91 92.48 -42.58
C GLU A 518 -55.33 91.32 -43.49
N TYR A 519 -55.46 90.10 -42.93
CA TYR A 519 -55.87 88.91 -43.69
C TYR A 519 -57.39 88.71 -43.75
N GLY A 520 -57.89 88.35 -44.93
CA GLY A 520 -59.30 88.07 -45.18
C GLY A 520 -59.86 86.85 -44.41
N PRO A 521 -61.20 86.69 -44.37
CA PRO A 521 -61.83 85.53 -43.74
C PRO A 521 -61.52 84.20 -44.45
N LEU A 522 -61.21 84.24 -45.75
CA LEU A 522 -60.91 83.05 -46.56
C LEU A 522 -59.47 82.57 -46.33
N GLU A 523 -58.46 83.44 -46.30
CA GLU A 523 -57.08 83.07 -45.91
C GLU A 523 -57.05 82.47 -44.51
N ARG A 524 -57.83 83.02 -43.56
CA ARG A 524 -57.97 82.43 -42.21
C ARG A 524 -58.53 81.02 -42.24
N LYS A 525 -59.54 80.74 -43.07
CA LYS A 525 -60.12 79.38 -43.18
C LYS A 525 -59.21 78.42 -43.94
N ILE A 526 -58.44 78.90 -44.91
CA ILE A 526 -57.40 78.13 -45.61
C ILE A 526 -56.27 77.77 -44.63
N ARG A 527 -55.72 78.72 -43.87
CA ARG A 527 -54.72 78.43 -42.82
C ARG A 527 -55.21 77.43 -41.77
N VAL A 528 -56.47 77.50 -41.34
CA VAL A 528 -57.04 76.54 -40.37
C VAL A 528 -57.22 75.13 -40.98
N LEU A 529 -57.33 75.00 -42.30
CA LEU A 529 -57.32 73.71 -42.98
C LEU A 529 -55.88 73.21 -43.23
N GLN A 530 -54.95 74.08 -43.63
CA GLN A 530 -53.53 73.76 -43.78
C GLN A 530 -52.94 73.28 -42.44
N SER A 531 -53.12 74.04 -41.36
CA SER A 531 -52.68 73.67 -40.00
C SER A 531 -53.30 72.35 -39.51
N LYS A 532 -54.48 71.97 -40.01
CA LYS A 532 -55.06 70.64 -39.72
C LYS A 532 -54.47 69.52 -40.55
N ILE A 533 -54.10 69.79 -41.81
CA ILE A 533 -53.40 68.83 -42.67
C ILE A 533 -51.98 68.62 -42.12
N GLU A 534 -51.26 69.70 -41.84
CA GLU A 534 -49.93 69.71 -41.19
C GLU A 534 -49.96 68.90 -39.88
N ALA A 535 -50.92 69.15 -38.98
CA ALA A 535 -51.05 68.39 -37.74
C ALA A 535 -51.42 66.89 -37.95
N THR A 536 -52.12 66.52 -39.03
CA THR A 536 -52.36 65.10 -39.37
C THR A 536 -51.16 64.45 -40.04
N ASP A 537 -50.37 65.19 -40.81
CA ASP A 537 -49.14 64.72 -41.43
C ASP A 537 -48.04 64.54 -40.38
N GLU A 538 -47.89 65.47 -39.43
CA GLU A 538 -47.03 65.33 -38.26
C GLU A 538 -47.42 64.09 -37.42
N ALA A 539 -48.70 63.91 -37.13
CA ALA A 539 -49.18 62.73 -36.41
C ALA A 539 -48.97 61.42 -37.20
N SER A 540 -49.05 61.46 -38.53
CA SER A 540 -48.74 60.32 -39.40
C SER A 540 -47.24 60.00 -39.43
N ILE A 541 -46.38 61.02 -39.49
CA ILE A 541 -44.92 60.89 -39.40
C ILE A 541 -44.51 60.36 -38.03
N GLU A 542 -45.12 60.84 -36.94
CA GLU A 542 -44.85 60.33 -35.59
C GLU A 542 -45.29 58.87 -35.45
N ALA A 543 -46.49 58.51 -35.95
CA ALA A 543 -46.95 57.12 -35.98
C ALA A 543 -46.03 56.20 -36.82
N GLN A 544 -45.51 56.69 -37.96
CA GLN A 544 -44.51 55.97 -38.75
C GLN A 544 -43.17 55.84 -38.03
N ALA A 545 -42.71 56.87 -37.33
CA ALA A 545 -41.48 56.82 -36.53
C ALA A 545 -41.61 55.85 -35.33
N GLN A 546 -42.77 55.85 -34.67
CA GLN A 546 -43.08 54.88 -33.61
C GLN A 546 -43.17 53.45 -34.16
N TRP A 547 -43.77 53.24 -35.34
CA TRP A 547 -43.81 51.94 -36.01
C TRP A 547 -42.42 51.46 -36.43
N LEU A 548 -41.61 52.30 -37.07
CA LEU A 548 -40.21 51.99 -37.45
C LEU A 548 -39.35 51.67 -36.22
N LYS A 549 -39.54 52.40 -35.11
CA LYS A 549 -38.89 52.09 -33.83
C LYS A 549 -39.32 50.71 -33.32
N LYS A 550 -40.62 50.38 -33.36
CA LYS A 550 -41.13 49.06 -32.97
C LYS A 550 -40.66 47.93 -33.89
N GLN A 551 -40.50 48.19 -35.18
CA GLN A 551 -39.93 47.23 -36.13
C GLN A 551 -38.43 46.99 -35.86
N THR A 552 -37.66 48.04 -35.55
CA THR A 552 -36.25 47.92 -35.14
C THR A 552 -36.11 47.20 -33.80
N GLU A 553 -36.97 47.48 -32.83
CA GLU A 553 -37.04 46.74 -31.55
C GLU A 553 -37.39 45.25 -31.79
N LEU A 554 -38.30 44.94 -32.72
CA LEU A 554 -38.66 43.57 -33.09
C LEU A 554 -37.49 42.82 -33.73
N VAL A 555 -36.80 43.41 -34.72
CA VAL A 555 -35.63 42.79 -35.38
C VAL A 555 -34.46 42.61 -34.41
N ALA A 556 -34.28 43.54 -33.46
CA ALA A 556 -33.30 43.37 -32.39
C ALA A 556 -33.69 42.22 -31.43
N LEU A 557 -34.97 42.02 -31.13
CA LEU A 557 -35.45 40.88 -30.35
C LEU A 557 -35.32 39.55 -31.11
N GLU A 558 -35.55 39.55 -32.42
CA GLU A 558 -35.37 38.40 -33.31
C GLU A 558 -33.90 37.94 -33.34
N HIS A 559 -32.96 38.86 -33.58
CA HIS A 559 -31.52 38.55 -33.50
C HIS A 559 -31.09 38.08 -32.10
N ASN A 560 -31.63 38.66 -31.02
CA ASN A 560 -31.37 38.17 -29.66
C ASN A 560 -31.95 36.76 -29.42
N CYS A 561 -33.08 36.40 -30.04
CA CYS A 561 -33.62 35.04 -29.97
C CYS A 561 -32.73 34.05 -30.73
N ASP A 562 -32.26 34.39 -31.92
CA ASP A 562 -31.30 33.59 -32.69
C ASP A 562 -29.98 33.40 -31.91
N ASP A 563 -29.43 34.46 -31.32
CA ASP A 563 -28.23 34.38 -30.47
C ASP A 563 -28.44 33.43 -29.29
N ILE A 564 -29.57 33.55 -28.59
CA ILE A 564 -29.97 32.66 -27.48
C ILE A 564 -30.13 31.22 -27.98
N GLU A 565 -30.71 30.98 -29.16
CA GLU A 565 -30.84 29.63 -29.72
C GLU A 565 -29.46 29.05 -30.09
N THR A 566 -28.56 29.80 -30.73
CA THR A 566 -27.20 29.29 -30.97
C THR A 566 -26.45 29.03 -29.66
N LEU A 567 -26.68 29.84 -28.62
CA LEU A 567 -26.11 29.62 -27.29
C LEU A 567 -26.67 28.34 -26.64
N ASN A 568 -27.98 28.10 -26.75
CA ASN A 568 -28.66 26.91 -26.22
C ASN A 568 -28.22 25.63 -26.96
N ASN A 569 -28.00 25.71 -28.27
CA ASN A 569 -27.43 24.63 -29.05
C ASN A 569 -25.97 24.34 -28.65
N LYS A 570 -25.16 25.38 -28.39
CA LYS A 570 -23.79 25.25 -27.85
C LYS A 570 -23.79 24.61 -26.45
N THR A 571 -24.65 25.05 -25.52
CA THR A 571 -24.72 24.48 -24.16
C THR A 571 -25.21 23.03 -24.19
N THR A 572 -26.18 22.70 -25.04
CA THR A 572 -26.66 21.33 -25.23
C THR A 572 -25.57 20.41 -25.78
N ALA A 573 -24.76 20.87 -26.75
CA ALA A 573 -23.57 20.15 -27.21
C ALA A 573 -22.53 19.96 -26.09
N HIS A 574 -22.28 20.99 -25.27
CA HIS A 574 -21.41 20.90 -24.10
C HIS A 574 -21.93 19.89 -23.07
N ILE A 575 -23.23 19.88 -22.77
CA ILE A 575 -23.87 18.90 -21.87
C ILE A 575 -23.72 17.48 -22.40
N ALA A 576 -23.90 17.26 -23.71
CA ALA A 576 -23.70 15.95 -24.34
C ALA A 576 -22.23 15.48 -24.24
N VAL A 577 -21.25 16.38 -24.44
CA VAL A 577 -19.82 16.09 -24.27
C VAL A 577 -19.49 15.80 -22.80
N LEU A 578 -20.05 16.56 -21.85
CA LEU A 578 -19.85 16.36 -20.42
C LEU A 578 -20.47 15.05 -19.93
N SER A 579 -21.66 14.66 -20.42
CA SER A 579 -22.23 13.33 -20.15
C SER A 579 -21.30 12.24 -20.67
N ARG A 580 -20.88 12.29 -21.93
CA ARG A 580 -19.94 11.29 -22.50
C ARG A 580 -18.63 11.20 -21.72
N LYS A 581 -18.10 12.32 -21.21
CA LYS A 581 -16.94 12.34 -20.31
C LYS A 581 -17.26 11.69 -18.95
N ARG A 582 -18.35 12.09 -18.29
CA ARG A 582 -18.84 11.48 -17.03
C ARG A 582 -18.99 9.97 -17.16
N ASP A 583 -19.61 9.51 -18.24
CA ASP A 583 -19.94 8.11 -18.47
C ASP A 583 -18.67 7.28 -18.78
N ARG A 584 -17.71 7.84 -19.54
CA ARG A 584 -16.37 7.26 -19.69
C ARG A 584 -15.63 7.17 -18.35
N THR A 585 -15.63 8.23 -17.54
CA THR A 585 -14.99 8.23 -16.21
C THR A 585 -15.66 7.23 -15.27
N ARG A 586 -16.99 7.10 -15.31
CA ARG A 586 -17.75 6.11 -14.51
C ARG A 586 -17.43 4.67 -14.92
N ASN A 587 -17.31 4.40 -16.23
CA ASN A 587 -16.92 3.09 -16.74
C ASN A 587 -15.46 2.75 -16.37
N ASN A 588 -14.55 3.72 -16.45
CA ASN A 588 -13.17 3.58 -15.98
C ASN A 588 -13.12 3.28 -14.47
N LEU A 589 -13.88 4.03 -13.66
CA LEU A 589 -13.99 3.81 -12.21
C LEU A 589 -14.48 2.39 -11.91
N GLN A 590 -15.57 1.95 -12.55
CA GLN A 590 -16.10 0.60 -12.36
C GLN A 590 -15.13 -0.51 -12.83
N ALA A 591 -14.27 -0.24 -13.82
CA ALA A 591 -13.20 -1.16 -14.21
C ALA A 591 -12.12 -1.23 -13.12
N THR A 592 -11.70 -0.10 -12.55
CA THR A 592 -10.74 -0.07 -11.44
C THR A 592 -11.30 -0.66 -10.14
N GLU A 593 -12.58 -0.47 -9.83
CA GLU A 593 -13.27 -1.09 -8.70
C GLU A 593 -13.23 -2.63 -8.81
N LYS A 594 -13.57 -3.18 -9.99
CA LYS A 594 -13.50 -4.63 -10.25
C LYS A 594 -12.06 -5.18 -10.20
N GLU A 595 -11.07 -4.39 -10.58
CA GLU A 595 -9.66 -4.80 -10.45
C GLU A 595 -9.19 -4.76 -8.99
N ILE A 596 -9.63 -3.77 -8.21
CA ILE A 596 -9.42 -3.73 -6.75
C ILE A 596 -10.12 -4.92 -6.07
N GLU A 597 -11.33 -5.32 -6.49
CA GLU A 597 -11.99 -6.54 -6.00
C GLU A 597 -11.18 -7.81 -6.31
N ARG A 598 -10.66 -7.95 -7.54
CA ARG A 598 -9.79 -9.07 -7.95
C ARG A 598 -8.52 -9.13 -7.12
N LEU A 599 -7.81 -8.00 -6.98
CA LEU A 599 -6.61 -7.90 -6.16
C LEU A 599 -6.91 -8.20 -4.69
N ASN A 600 -8.04 -7.74 -4.14
CA ASN A 600 -8.47 -8.10 -2.79
C ASN A 600 -8.85 -9.59 -2.64
N VAL A 601 -9.31 -10.27 -3.69
CA VAL A 601 -9.47 -11.73 -3.69
C VAL A 601 -8.10 -12.43 -3.73
N GLN A 602 -7.17 -11.96 -4.56
CA GLN A 602 -5.80 -12.51 -4.67
C GLN A 602 -5.01 -12.32 -3.37
N ILE A 603 -5.07 -11.14 -2.74
CA ILE A 603 -4.49 -10.87 -1.41
C ILE A 603 -5.06 -11.84 -0.38
N ARG A 604 -6.37 -12.10 -0.39
CA ARG A 604 -7.00 -13.10 0.49
C ARG A 604 -6.69 -14.56 0.11
N VAL A 605 -6.14 -14.86 -1.06
CA VAL A 605 -5.54 -16.17 -1.38
C VAL A 605 -4.14 -16.22 -0.79
N LEU A 606 -3.29 -15.25 -1.11
CA LEU A 606 -1.91 -15.14 -0.61
C LEU A 606 -1.83 -15.11 0.92
N GLN A 607 -2.79 -14.48 1.61
CA GLN A 607 -2.89 -14.50 3.07
C GLN A 607 -3.19 -15.90 3.62
N ARG A 608 -4.03 -16.70 2.95
CA ARG A 608 -4.29 -18.10 3.34
C ARG A 608 -3.12 -19.02 3.00
N GLU A 609 -2.41 -18.76 1.91
CA GLU A 609 -1.18 -19.47 1.58
C GLU A 609 -0.06 -19.13 2.57
N MET A 610 0.09 -17.86 2.96
CA MET A 610 1.01 -17.40 4.00
C MET A 610 0.65 -17.97 5.37
N GLN A 611 -0.64 -18.04 5.73
CA GLN A 611 -1.08 -18.70 6.96
C GLN A 611 -0.73 -20.20 6.92
N ARG A 612 -1.05 -20.92 5.83
CA ARG A 612 -0.72 -22.34 5.68
C ARG A 612 0.80 -22.57 5.71
N LEU A 613 1.59 -21.70 5.10
CA LEU A 613 3.05 -21.74 5.17
C LEU A 613 3.55 -21.48 6.60
N GLY A 614 2.93 -20.56 7.35
CA GLY A 614 3.21 -20.34 8.76
C GLY A 614 2.85 -21.55 9.64
N GLU A 615 1.72 -22.20 9.39
CA GLU A 615 1.32 -23.46 10.04
C GLU A 615 2.31 -24.59 9.72
N GLN A 616 2.75 -24.73 8.46
CA GLN A 616 3.77 -25.69 8.04
C GLN A 616 5.16 -25.37 8.62
N LEU A 617 5.49 -24.09 8.82
CA LEU A 617 6.76 -23.65 9.38
C LEU A 617 6.77 -23.81 10.91
N SER A 618 5.64 -23.59 11.59
CA SER A 618 5.44 -24.02 12.98
C SER A 618 5.62 -25.54 13.08
N MET A 619 4.87 -26.34 12.32
CA MET A 619 4.99 -27.80 12.35
C MET A 619 6.43 -28.28 12.06
N ASN A 620 7.16 -27.63 11.17
CA ASN A 620 8.57 -27.95 10.94
C ASN A 620 9.49 -27.51 12.08
N SER A 621 9.19 -26.40 12.76
CA SER A 621 9.90 -25.99 13.98
C SER A 621 9.59 -26.92 15.15
N ASP A 622 8.34 -27.37 15.30
CA ASP A 622 7.88 -28.28 16.35
C ASP A 622 8.49 -29.68 16.13
N ASN A 623 8.46 -30.20 14.89
CA ASN A 623 9.17 -31.41 14.50
C ASN A 623 10.70 -31.26 14.66
N GLY A 624 11.25 -30.08 14.37
CA GLY A 624 12.67 -29.76 14.57
C GLY A 624 13.06 -29.79 16.05
N ASN A 625 12.24 -29.21 16.92
CA ASN A 625 12.42 -29.25 18.37
C ASN A 625 12.33 -30.69 18.89
N VAL A 626 11.35 -31.49 18.45
CA VAL A 626 11.23 -32.91 18.81
C VAL A 626 12.44 -33.74 18.34
N LEU A 627 13.02 -33.42 17.16
CA LEU A 627 14.26 -34.05 16.69
C LEU A 627 15.49 -33.60 17.49
N VAL A 628 15.54 -32.34 17.95
CA VAL A 628 16.62 -31.84 18.82
C VAL A 628 16.51 -32.45 20.22
N GLU A 629 15.32 -32.50 20.83
CA GLU A 629 15.08 -33.18 22.10
C GLU A 629 15.38 -34.68 22.00
N GLY A 630 14.98 -35.33 20.90
CA GLY A 630 15.30 -36.73 20.61
C GLY A 630 16.80 -36.98 20.46
N ASN A 631 17.52 -36.09 19.77
CA ASN A 631 18.98 -36.15 19.67
C ASN A 631 19.65 -35.93 21.03
N ILE A 632 19.20 -34.96 21.83
CA ILE A 632 19.74 -34.71 23.19
C ILE A 632 19.52 -35.93 24.09
N HIS A 633 18.36 -36.59 24.02
CA HIS A 633 18.12 -37.85 24.73
C HIS A 633 19.02 -38.98 24.22
N PHE A 634 19.23 -39.09 22.90
CA PHE A 634 20.07 -40.13 22.32
C PHE A 634 21.55 -39.91 22.61
N GLU A 635 22.03 -38.66 22.60
CA GLU A 635 23.37 -38.27 23.05
C GLU A 635 23.55 -38.57 24.55
N ALA A 636 22.55 -38.27 25.38
CA ALA A 636 22.59 -38.63 26.80
C ALA A 636 22.60 -40.16 27.04
N GLU A 637 21.83 -40.93 26.27
CA GLU A 637 21.83 -42.40 26.33
C GLU A 637 23.16 -43.00 25.83
N ILE A 638 23.78 -42.40 24.81
CA ILE A 638 25.14 -42.75 24.36
C ILE A 638 26.17 -42.41 25.43
N LEU A 639 26.09 -41.24 26.08
CA LEU A 639 27.02 -40.84 27.14
C LEU A 639 26.87 -41.70 28.40
N GLU A 640 25.66 -42.04 28.83
CA GLU A 640 25.43 -43.00 29.93
C GLU A 640 25.91 -44.41 29.52
N GLY A 641 25.68 -44.81 28.27
CA GLY A 641 26.19 -46.07 27.71
C GLY A 641 27.72 -46.14 27.67
N LEU A 642 28.37 -45.04 27.32
CA LEU A 642 29.82 -44.89 27.32
C LEU A 642 30.36 -44.91 28.76
N GLN A 643 29.82 -44.10 29.66
CA GLN A 643 30.22 -44.06 31.07
C GLN A 643 30.07 -45.44 31.74
N ARG A 644 28.99 -46.17 31.45
CA ARG A 644 28.79 -47.54 31.93
C ARG A 644 29.82 -48.53 31.37
N LYS A 645 30.27 -48.32 30.12
CA LYS A 645 31.35 -49.11 29.50
C LYS A 645 32.74 -48.74 30.00
N GLU A 646 32.97 -47.48 30.35
CA GLU A 646 34.17 -47.01 31.05
C GLU A 646 34.23 -47.57 32.48
N GLU A 647 33.10 -47.62 33.19
CA GLU A 647 32.99 -48.28 34.50
C GLU A 647 33.20 -49.80 34.41
N GLU A 648 32.59 -50.49 33.44
CA GLU A 648 32.87 -51.91 33.15
C GLU A 648 34.37 -52.13 32.85
N ALA A 649 34.98 -51.28 32.02
CA ALA A 649 36.39 -51.37 31.66
C ALA A 649 37.31 -51.09 32.86
N ALA A 650 37.01 -50.08 33.69
CA ALA A 650 37.77 -49.77 34.90
C ALA A 650 37.70 -50.93 35.92
N ASN A 651 36.51 -51.52 36.12
CA ASN A 651 36.34 -52.70 36.96
C ASN A 651 37.10 -53.93 36.41
N MET A 652 37.12 -54.12 35.09
CA MET A 652 37.92 -55.19 34.47
C MET A 652 39.42 -54.95 34.57
N SER A 653 39.90 -53.72 34.36
CA SER A 653 41.32 -53.35 34.54
C SER A 653 41.76 -53.54 35.99
N ARG A 654 40.97 -53.07 36.96
CA ARG A 654 41.19 -53.34 38.38
C ARG A 654 41.24 -54.84 38.68
N LYS A 655 40.37 -55.65 38.07
CA LYS A 655 40.38 -57.10 38.25
C LYS A 655 41.59 -57.78 37.61
N ILE A 656 42.12 -57.22 36.52
CA ILE A 656 43.39 -57.65 35.91
C ILE A 656 44.57 -57.28 36.82
N GLU A 657 44.54 -56.11 37.47
CA GLU A 657 45.54 -55.70 38.47
C GLU A 657 45.49 -56.57 39.73
N GLU A 658 44.32 -56.83 40.29
CA GLU A 658 44.12 -57.77 41.41
C GLU A 658 44.61 -59.19 41.06
N LEU A 659 44.37 -59.67 39.83
CA LEU A 659 44.91 -60.94 39.34
C LEU A 659 46.42 -60.91 39.06
N ALA A 660 46.98 -59.77 38.66
CA ALA A 660 48.42 -59.61 38.46
C ALA A 660 49.18 -59.66 39.79
N VAL A 661 48.66 -58.99 40.82
CA VAL A 661 49.16 -59.04 42.20
C VAL A 661 49.03 -60.46 42.77
N GLN A 662 47.90 -61.14 42.57
CA GLN A 662 47.74 -62.55 42.99
C GLN A 662 48.72 -63.48 42.26
N ARG A 663 48.99 -63.25 40.97
CA ARG A 663 50.00 -64.02 40.21
C ARG A 663 51.42 -63.76 40.70
N GLU A 664 51.74 -62.53 41.10
CA GLU A 664 53.04 -62.15 41.67
C GLU A 664 53.23 -62.78 43.06
N GLN A 665 52.21 -62.70 43.92
CA GLN A 665 52.18 -63.40 45.22
C GLN A 665 52.35 -64.92 45.05
N LEU A 666 51.64 -65.54 44.12
CA LEU A 666 51.79 -66.98 43.81
C LEU A 666 53.16 -67.31 43.20
N ALA A 667 53.86 -66.35 42.57
CA ALA A 667 55.21 -66.55 42.07
C ALA A 667 56.26 -66.43 43.18
N ASP A 668 56.07 -65.52 44.15
CA ASP A 668 56.88 -65.44 45.37
C ASP A 668 56.68 -66.68 46.26
N GLU A 669 55.42 -67.11 46.45
CA GLU A 669 55.10 -68.38 47.14
C GLU A 669 55.72 -69.58 46.43
N LEU A 670 55.62 -69.66 45.09
CA LEU A 670 56.31 -70.69 44.31
C LEU A 670 57.82 -70.64 44.57
N MET A 671 58.44 -69.45 44.48
CA MET A 671 59.87 -69.28 44.70
C MET A 671 60.28 -69.66 46.14
N ASP A 672 59.45 -69.42 47.16
CA ASP A 672 59.69 -69.89 48.52
C ASP A 672 59.52 -71.40 48.65
N THR A 673 58.53 -72.03 48.01
CA THR A 673 58.44 -73.50 47.95
C THR A 673 59.62 -74.14 47.20
N GLU A 674 60.16 -73.50 46.15
CA GLU A 674 61.38 -73.93 45.46
C GLU A 674 62.62 -73.81 46.36
N LYS A 675 62.73 -72.72 47.14
CA LYS A 675 63.77 -72.59 48.18
C LYS A 675 63.64 -73.68 49.25
N GLU A 676 62.42 -74.00 49.69
CA GLU A 676 62.18 -75.11 50.63
C GLU A 676 62.53 -76.48 50.02
N ILE A 677 62.12 -76.75 48.78
CA ILE A 677 62.46 -77.98 48.05
C ILE A 677 63.98 -78.11 47.94
N MET A 678 64.70 -77.09 47.48
CA MET A 678 66.17 -77.05 47.44
C MET A 678 66.80 -77.29 48.82
N LEU A 679 66.20 -76.76 49.88
CA LEU A 679 66.67 -76.96 51.26
C LEU A 679 66.39 -78.40 51.75
N TRP A 680 65.26 -79.00 51.37
CA TRP A 680 64.93 -80.41 51.64
C TRP A 680 65.76 -81.38 50.81
N GLU A 681 66.04 -81.10 49.53
CA GLU A 681 66.99 -81.83 48.70
C GLU A 681 68.39 -81.77 49.29
N LYS A 682 68.85 -80.59 49.73
CA LYS A 682 70.14 -80.42 50.41
C LYS A 682 70.19 -81.18 51.73
N LYS A 683 69.11 -81.18 52.53
CA LYS A 683 68.95 -82.03 53.72
C LYS A 683 68.97 -83.53 53.35
N LEU A 684 68.36 -83.93 52.23
CA LEU A 684 68.28 -85.32 51.79
C LEU A 684 69.63 -85.82 51.23
N VAL A 685 70.37 -84.97 50.52
CA VAL A 685 71.76 -85.21 50.12
C VAL A 685 72.66 -85.30 51.35
N LEU A 686 72.51 -84.40 52.34
CA LEU A 686 73.24 -84.49 53.61
C LEU A 686 72.87 -85.76 54.41
N MET A 687 71.59 -86.15 54.45
CA MET A 687 71.14 -87.40 55.06
C MET A 687 71.63 -88.63 54.31
N LYS A 688 71.78 -88.57 52.98
CA LYS A 688 72.37 -89.62 52.17
C LYS A 688 73.88 -89.73 52.42
N GLN A 689 74.62 -88.63 52.34
CA GLN A 689 76.04 -88.56 52.70
C GLN A 689 76.29 -89.01 54.15
N MET A 690 75.42 -88.63 55.08
CA MET A 690 75.49 -89.06 56.48
C MET A 690 75.14 -90.54 56.63
N LYS A 691 74.19 -91.08 55.87
CA LYS A 691 73.88 -92.52 55.84
C LYS A 691 75.04 -93.33 55.24
N ASP A 692 75.64 -92.84 54.16
CA ASP A 692 76.76 -93.49 53.48
C ASP A 692 78.03 -93.43 54.36
N ALA A 693 78.21 -92.36 55.15
CA ALA A 693 79.24 -92.24 56.20
C ALA A 693 78.89 -92.95 57.53
N LEU A 694 77.66 -93.43 57.68
CA LEU A 694 77.14 -94.15 58.85
C LEU A 694 76.64 -95.56 58.47
N ASP A 695 77.15 -96.14 57.37
CA ASP A 695 76.92 -97.55 57.03
C ASP A 695 77.70 -98.45 58.02
N PRO A 696 77.03 -99.27 58.84
CA PRO A 696 77.71 -100.17 59.78
C PRO A 696 78.55 -101.27 59.11
N ASN A 697 78.52 -101.43 57.78
CA ASN A 697 79.34 -102.37 57.04
C ASN A 697 80.58 -101.77 56.35
N TYR A 698 80.77 -100.45 56.32
CA TYR A 698 81.96 -99.85 55.72
C TYR A 698 83.22 -100.22 56.55
N GLY A 699 84.06 -101.12 56.01
CA GLY A 699 85.20 -101.73 56.71
C GLY A 699 84.93 -103.10 57.38
N ALA A 700 83.74 -103.69 57.24
CA ALA A 700 83.40 -104.97 57.88
C ALA A 700 84.17 -106.20 57.34
N SER A 701 84.84 -106.08 56.19
CA SER A 701 85.77 -107.08 55.66
C SER A 701 87.03 -107.22 56.52
N GLU A 702 87.65 -106.11 56.91
CA GLU A 702 88.91 -106.05 57.67
C GLU A 702 88.71 -106.53 59.12
N LEU A 703 87.60 -106.15 59.73
CA LEU A 703 87.21 -106.60 61.07
C LEU A 703 86.96 -108.13 61.13
N ARG A 704 86.65 -108.76 59.98
CA ARG A 704 86.44 -110.21 59.83
C ARG A 704 87.73 -110.97 59.53
N THR A 705 88.75 -110.35 58.92
CA THR A 705 90.09 -110.96 58.76
C THR A 705 90.89 -110.88 60.06
N MET A 706 90.91 -109.73 60.75
CA MET A 706 91.66 -109.57 62.02
C MET A 706 91.19 -110.55 63.10
N LYS A 707 89.87 -110.82 63.21
CA LYS A 707 89.34 -111.82 64.16
C LYS A 707 89.77 -113.26 63.86
N LYS A 708 90.05 -113.62 62.60
CA LYS A 708 90.63 -114.93 62.25
C LYS A 708 92.11 -115.04 62.60
N GLU A 709 92.84 -113.92 62.64
CA GLU A 709 94.27 -113.92 62.94
C GLU A 709 94.58 -114.03 64.45
N ILE A 710 93.75 -113.42 65.30
CA ILE A 710 93.83 -113.58 66.76
C ILE A 710 93.72 -115.07 67.14
N ALA A 711 92.73 -115.79 66.58
CA ALA A 711 92.56 -117.23 66.80
C ALA A 711 93.75 -118.09 66.30
N ARG A 712 94.48 -117.64 65.28
CA ARG A 712 95.71 -118.32 64.82
C ARG A 712 96.91 -118.07 65.73
N MET A 713 97.03 -116.90 66.34
CA MET A 713 98.10 -116.58 67.29
C MET A 713 97.98 -117.33 68.61
N GLU A 714 96.76 -117.50 69.14
CA GLU A 714 96.51 -118.27 70.38
C GLU A 714 96.89 -119.76 70.24
N LEU A 715 96.67 -120.35 69.06
CA LEU A 715 97.06 -121.74 68.79
C LEU A 715 98.60 -121.90 68.72
N ARG A 716 99.30 -120.90 68.17
CA ARG A 716 100.75 -120.90 67.97
C ARG A 716 101.52 -120.89 69.29
N LEU A 717 101.01 -120.18 70.30
CA LEU A 717 101.55 -120.14 71.67
C LEU A 717 101.50 -121.53 72.36
N LYS A 718 100.56 -122.39 71.95
CA LYS A 718 100.38 -123.75 72.50
C LYS A 718 101.35 -124.79 71.90
N GLN A 719 101.88 -124.56 70.70
CA GLN A 719 102.87 -125.42 70.05
C GLN A 719 104.31 -125.13 70.53
N ILE A 720 104.65 -123.85 70.76
CA ILE A 720 106.01 -123.42 71.16
C ILE A 720 106.49 -124.12 72.45
N LYS A 721 105.58 -124.40 73.40
CA LYS A 721 105.91 -125.14 74.64
C LYS A 721 106.21 -126.65 74.43
N LYS A 722 106.03 -127.21 73.23
CA LYS A 722 106.26 -128.64 72.96
C LYS A 722 107.55 -128.93 72.17
N GLN A 723 108.13 -127.93 71.50
CA GLN A 723 109.39 -128.09 70.73
C GLN A 723 110.65 -127.74 71.54
N GLN A 724 110.50 -127.19 72.75
CA GLN A 724 111.60 -126.82 73.65
C GLN A 724 112.44 -128.01 74.18
N GLY A 725 112.04 -129.25 73.90
CA GLY A 725 112.72 -130.48 74.34
C GLY A 725 113.58 -131.21 73.30
N VAL A 726 113.60 -130.78 72.02
CA VAL A 726 114.29 -131.53 70.93
C VAL A 726 115.29 -130.65 70.16
N ILE A 727 115.78 -129.57 70.78
CA ILE A 727 116.90 -128.77 70.27
C ILE A 727 118.22 -129.57 70.30
N VAL A 728 118.35 -130.51 71.25
CA VAL A 728 119.65 -130.94 71.81
C VAL A 728 120.25 -132.16 71.10
N GLN A 729 119.93 -132.39 69.81
CA GLN A 729 120.62 -133.40 68.97
C GLN A 729 121.03 -132.87 67.57
N GLU A 730 121.51 -131.62 67.56
CA GLU A 730 122.90 -131.31 67.16
C GLU A 730 123.39 -131.61 65.72
N MET A 731 122.50 -131.96 64.77
CA MET A 731 122.86 -132.04 63.34
C MET A 731 121.84 -131.35 62.38
N GLU A 732 121.21 -130.20 62.63
CA GLU A 732 121.63 -128.87 63.15
C GLU A 732 122.90 -128.26 62.51
N PHE A 733 124.05 -128.95 62.44
CA PHE A 733 125.33 -128.26 62.20
C PHE A 733 125.74 -128.01 60.73
N ALA A 734 125.30 -128.83 59.76
CA ALA A 734 125.75 -128.72 58.36
C ALA A 734 124.81 -127.87 57.48
N LEU A 735 123.54 -128.26 57.37
CA LEU A 735 122.59 -127.66 56.43
C LEU A 735 122.18 -126.22 56.76
N LYS A 736 122.22 -125.81 58.05
CA LYS A 736 121.87 -124.44 58.48
C LYS A 736 122.75 -123.34 57.89
N ARG A 737 123.88 -123.66 57.23
CA ARG A 737 124.81 -122.66 56.70
C ARG A 737 124.40 -122.05 55.35
N ARG A 738 123.50 -122.67 54.57
CA ARG A 738 123.09 -122.16 53.24
C ARG A 738 121.79 -121.32 53.23
N GLU A 739 120.81 -121.64 54.08
CA GLU A 739 119.53 -120.89 54.12
C GLU A 739 119.61 -119.51 54.80
N THR A 740 120.48 -119.37 55.81
CA THR A 740 120.43 -118.27 56.81
C THR A 740 120.81 -116.87 56.27
N ILE A 741 121.00 -116.71 54.95
CA ILE A 741 121.37 -115.44 54.31
C ILE A 741 120.14 -114.69 53.74
N ALA A 742 119.08 -115.38 53.34
CA ALA A 742 118.00 -114.77 52.54
C ALA A 742 116.94 -113.97 53.33
N THR A 743 116.69 -114.29 54.61
CA THR A 743 115.44 -113.94 55.31
C THR A 743 115.61 -112.99 56.49
N ARG A 744 116.30 -111.85 56.30
CA ARG A 744 116.47 -110.82 57.35
C ARG A 744 116.11 -109.37 56.91
N GLY A 745 115.33 -109.23 55.84
CA GLY A 745 115.14 -107.95 55.15
C GLY A 745 114.15 -106.94 55.74
N ALA A 746 112.94 -107.33 56.19
CA ALA A 746 111.87 -106.36 56.40
C ALA A 746 110.77 -106.72 57.42
N VAL A 747 110.88 -106.23 58.67
CA VAL A 747 109.72 -105.83 59.53
C VAL A 747 110.17 -104.75 60.55
N GLN A 748 109.78 -103.48 60.39
CA GLN A 748 109.90 -102.49 61.49
C GLN A 748 108.97 -101.25 61.38
N LYS A 749 108.20 -100.98 62.48
CA LYS A 749 107.49 -99.71 62.89
C LYS A 749 106.17 -99.26 62.19
N ARG A 750 105.07 -99.17 62.98
CA ARG A 750 104.00 -98.13 63.04
C ARG A 750 103.28 -98.17 64.43
N LEU A 751 102.64 -97.08 64.93
CA LEU A 751 101.94 -97.06 66.26
C LEU A 751 101.02 -95.81 66.58
N ASN A 752 99.83 -96.02 67.19
CA ASN A 752 99.02 -95.17 68.15
C ASN A 752 98.43 -93.76 67.73
N LYS A 753 97.44 -93.08 68.41
CA LYS A 753 96.73 -93.19 69.74
C LYS A 753 95.36 -92.41 69.88
N ASP A 754 94.62 -92.57 71.00
CA ASP A 754 93.23 -92.07 71.33
C ASP A 754 93.07 -91.00 72.47
N ARG A 755 91.82 -90.59 72.86
CA ARG A 755 91.48 -89.65 74.00
C ARG A 755 90.05 -89.84 74.64
N THR A 756 89.66 -89.05 75.67
CA THR A 756 88.68 -89.45 76.74
C THR A 756 87.76 -88.40 77.44
N ARG A 757 86.53 -88.86 77.80
CA ARG A 757 85.71 -88.65 79.03
C ARG A 757 85.25 -87.25 79.54
N ALA A 758 85.56 -86.12 78.93
CA ALA A 758 85.15 -84.81 79.50
C ALA A 758 83.64 -84.48 79.35
N ASP A 759 82.98 -85.02 78.33
CA ASP A 759 81.77 -84.44 77.76
C ASP A 759 80.46 -84.84 78.47
N ILE A 760 80.50 -85.95 79.22
CA ILE A 760 79.35 -86.58 79.89
C ILE A 760 78.69 -85.63 80.91
N ALA A 761 79.44 -84.69 81.49
CA ALA A 761 78.93 -83.78 82.52
C ALA A 761 77.99 -82.68 81.98
N LYS A 762 78.08 -82.30 80.70
CA LYS A 762 77.26 -81.20 80.12
C LYS A 762 75.84 -81.64 79.77
N GLY A 763 75.68 -82.80 79.14
CA GLY A 763 74.37 -83.26 78.64
C GLY A 763 73.28 -83.41 79.73
N ILE A 764 73.67 -83.63 80.99
CA ILE A 764 72.73 -83.71 82.13
C ILE A 764 72.08 -82.34 82.43
N THR A 765 72.75 -81.23 82.11
CA THR A 765 72.19 -79.87 82.27
C THR A 765 71.32 -79.40 81.10
N GLU A 766 71.60 -79.83 79.86
CA GLU A 766 70.70 -79.59 78.72
C GLU A 766 69.31 -80.23 78.97
N LEU A 767 69.29 -81.51 79.35
CA LEU A 767 68.05 -82.30 79.53
C LEU A 767 67.04 -81.69 80.50
N LYS A 768 67.47 -80.89 81.49
CA LYS A 768 66.59 -80.21 82.45
C LYS A 768 65.98 -78.89 81.96
N ARG A 769 66.44 -78.34 80.84
CA ARG A 769 65.74 -77.27 80.11
C ARG A 769 64.73 -77.86 79.13
N GLU A 770 65.13 -78.90 78.41
CA GLU A 770 64.33 -79.48 77.31
C GLU A 770 62.98 -80.01 77.77
N VAL A 771 62.94 -80.74 78.89
CA VAL A 771 61.69 -81.22 79.51
C VAL A 771 60.73 -80.09 79.89
N ARG A 772 61.24 -78.87 80.13
CA ARG A 772 60.39 -77.70 80.46
C ARG A 772 59.89 -76.99 79.21
N ARG A 773 60.72 -76.91 78.16
CA ARG A 773 60.34 -76.38 76.84
C ARG A 773 59.18 -77.17 76.24
N LEU A 774 59.31 -78.50 76.21
CA LEU A 774 58.29 -79.41 75.68
C LEU A 774 56.94 -79.26 76.39
N ASN A 775 56.92 -79.14 77.73
CA ASN A 775 55.68 -79.02 78.50
C ASN A 775 54.97 -77.65 78.28
N GLU A 776 55.65 -76.63 77.78
CA GLU A 776 55.01 -75.38 77.35
C GLU A 776 54.56 -75.42 75.89
N GLU A 777 55.16 -76.28 75.05
CA GLU A 777 54.78 -76.46 73.65
C GLU A 777 53.51 -77.30 73.53
N THR A 778 53.40 -78.43 74.25
CA THR A 778 52.17 -79.26 74.26
C THR A 778 50.92 -78.47 74.65
N ASN A 779 51.01 -77.58 75.65
CA ASN A 779 49.86 -76.76 76.06
C ASN A 779 49.42 -75.75 74.97
N ARG A 780 50.34 -75.28 74.12
CA ARG A 780 50.00 -74.38 72.99
C ARG A 780 49.38 -75.15 71.83
N GLU A 781 49.81 -76.39 71.62
CA GLU A 781 49.23 -77.30 70.61
C GLU A 781 47.79 -77.70 70.99
N ASP A 782 47.50 -77.96 72.26
CA ASP A 782 46.13 -78.23 72.76
C ASP A 782 45.18 -77.02 72.63
N GLU A 783 45.68 -75.77 72.76
CA GLU A 783 44.89 -74.56 72.54
C GLU A 783 44.65 -74.31 71.04
N ALA A 784 45.67 -74.51 70.19
CA ALA A 784 45.54 -74.40 68.74
C ALA A 784 44.53 -75.42 68.16
N MET A 785 44.57 -76.67 68.65
CA MET A 785 43.65 -77.73 68.21
C MET A 785 42.17 -77.41 68.50
N GLN A 786 41.88 -76.66 69.56
CA GLN A 786 40.51 -76.22 69.87
C GLN A 786 40.03 -75.09 68.95
N LEU A 787 40.93 -74.20 68.51
CA LEU A 787 40.60 -73.15 67.53
C LEU A 787 40.33 -73.75 66.13
N ASP A 788 41.13 -74.72 65.69
CA ASP A 788 40.93 -75.43 64.42
C ASP A 788 39.57 -76.15 64.36
N VAL A 789 39.13 -76.77 65.47
CA VAL A 789 37.81 -77.44 65.56
C VAL A 789 36.64 -76.44 65.51
N ILE A 790 36.85 -75.17 65.87
CA ILE A 790 35.85 -74.10 65.70
C ILE A 790 35.86 -73.62 64.25
N SER A 791 37.03 -73.30 63.70
CA SER A 791 37.22 -72.88 62.30
C SER A 791 36.62 -73.89 61.31
N GLN A 792 36.85 -75.19 61.49
CA GLN A 792 36.27 -76.23 60.65
C GLN A 792 34.74 -76.29 60.71
N ARG A 793 34.11 -75.91 61.84
CA ARG A 793 32.64 -75.82 61.94
C ARG A 793 32.08 -74.61 61.19
N GLU A 794 32.77 -73.47 61.26
CA GLU A 794 32.38 -72.25 60.56
C GLU A 794 32.51 -72.44 59.04
N LEU A 795 33.63 -72.99 58.56
CA LEU A 795 33.82 -73.44 57.17
C LEU A 795 32.76 -74.44 56.72
N THR A 796 32.36 -75.40 57.57
CA THR A 796 31.29 -76.35 57.24
C THR A 796 29.93 -75.65 57.03
N GLN A 797 29.59 -74.67 57.89
CA GLN A 797 28.36 -73.89 57.72
C GLN A 797 28.41 -73.00 56.48
N GLU A 798 29.56 -72.41 56.15
CA GLU A 798 29.73 -71.58 54.95
C GLU A 798 29.62 -72.41 53.67
N ILE A 799 30.20 -73.61 53.63
CA ILE A 799 30.02 -74.59 52.54
C ILE A 799 28.54 -74.99 52.38
N GLU A 800 27.82 -75.17 53.49
CA GLU A 800 26.39 -75.55 53.45
C GLU A 800 25.51 -74.38 52.96
N GLN A 801 25.81 -73.15 53.37
CA GLN A 801 25.17 -71.93 52.83
C GLN A 801 25.45 -71.74 51.34
N LEU A 802 26.70 -71.87 50.89
CA LEU A 802 27.08 -71.80 49.48
C LEU A 802 26.40 -72.91 48.66
N THR A 803 26.26 -74.11 49.22
CA THR A 803 25.50 -75.22 48.62
C THR A 803 24.02 -74.90 48.47
N GLN A 804 23.43 -74.15 49.40
CA GLN A 804 22.04 -73.70 49.31
C GLN A 804 21.86 -72.57 48.28
N VAL A 805 22.75 -71.57 48.26
CA VAL A 805 22.78 -70.53 47.23
C VAL A 805 22.95 -71.13 45.82
N TYR A 806 23.82 -72.14 45.67
CA TYR A 806 23.98 -72.87 44.41
C TYR A 806 22.68 -73.55 43.96
N LYS A 807 21.94 -74.19 44.88
CA LYS A 807 20.62 -74.79 44.58
C LYS A 807 19.60 -73.73 44.15
N GLU A 808 19.57 -72.57 44.80
CA GLU A 808 18.69 -71.47 44.40
C GLU A 808 19.07 -70.89 43.03
N VAL A 809 20.37 -70.75 42.73
CA VAL A 809 20.84 -70.30 41.41
C VAL A 809 20.48 -71.30 40.33
N GLN A 810 20.58 -72.62 40.58
CA GLN A 810 20.14 -73.64 39.63
C GLN A 810 18.61 -73.66 39.45
N LEU A 811 17.83 -73.40 40.51
CA LEU A 811 16.37 -73.24 40.40
C LEU A 811 16.00 -72.00 39.57
N LYS A 812 16.58 -70.83 39.88
CA LYS A 812 16.38 -69.59 39.12
C LYS A 812 16.83 -69.74 37.66
N LYS A 813 17.93 -70.47 37.40
CA LYS A 813 18.36 -70.84 36.05
C LYS A 813 17.31 -71.69 35.35
N ALA A 814 16.80 -72.75 35.98
CA ALA A 814 15.75 -73.59 35.41
C ALA A 814 14.42 -72.84 35.18
N GLU A 815 14.10 -71.84 36.00
CA GLU A 815 12.97 -70.94 35.80
C GLU A 815 13.17 -69.98 34.63
N ILE A 816 14.37 -69.39 34.49
CA ILE A 816 14.75 -68.57 33.33
C ILE A 816 14.76 -69.40 32.04
N GLU A 817 15.29 -70.63 32.07
CA GLU A 817 15.26 -71.56 30.94
C GLU A 817 13.83 -71.95 30.58
N ARG A 818 12.94 -72.17 31.56
CA ARG A 818 11.49 -72.37 31.29
C ARG A 818 10.85 -71.12 30.69
N ALA A 819 11.11 -69.94 31.25
CA ALA A 819 10.56 -68.67 30.76
C ALA A 819 11.03 -68.36 29.32
N TYR A 820 12.31 -68.63 29.01
CA TYR A 820 12.87 -68.55 27.67
C TYR A 820 12.20 -69.55 26.72
N ASN A 821 12.14 -70.83 27.09
CA ASN A 821 11.47 -71.86 26.29
C ASN A 821 9.97 -71.56 26.10
N GLU A 822 9.30 -70.92 27.05
CA GLU A 822 7.91 -70.53 26.91
C GLU A 822 7.76 -69.26 26.06
N GLN A 823 8.66 -68.28 26.17
CA GLN A 823 8.71 -67.13 25.27
C GLN A 823 9.01 -67.57 23.83
N GLU A 824 9.89 -68.56 23.63
CA GLU A 824 10.16 -69.16 22.33
C GLU A 824 8.97 -69.97 21.82
N LYS A 825 8.29 -70.77 22.66
CA LYS A 825 7.01 -71.39 22.29
C LYS A 825 5.94 -70.34 21.92
N ARG A 826 5.84 -69.23 22.66
CA ARG A 826 4.94 -68.10 22.33
C ARG A 826 5.36 -67.42 21.02
N LYS A 827 6.65 -67.31 20.72
CA LYS A 827 7.20 -66.82 19.44
C LYS A 827 6.88 -67.77 18.28
N ILE A 828 7.03 -69.08 18.46
CA ILE A 828 6.66 -70.12 17.48
C ILE A 828 5.14 -70.17 17.28
N VAL A 829 4.34 -70.08 18.35
CA VAL A 829 2.87 -69.98 18.26
C VAL A 829 2.44 -68.70 17.56
N SER A 830 3.09 -67.57 17.83
CA SER A 830 2.86 -66.31 17.12
C SER A 830 3.22 -66.42 15.64
N ASN A 831 4.40 -66.96 15.31
CA ASN A 831 4.88 -67.10 13.93
C ASN A 831 4.10 -68.16 13.13
N THR A 832 3.61 -69.23 13.79
CA THR A 832 2.68 -70.20 13.18
C THR A 832 1.26 -69.65 13.07
N LYS A 833 0.81 -68.77 13.98
CA LYS A 833 -0.44 -68.00 13.82
C LYS A 833 -0.32 -66.97 12.68
N LEU A 834 0.87 -66.39 12.47
CA LEU A 834 1.16 -65.41 11.43
C LEU A 834 1.31 -66.08 10.05
N THR A 835 1.99 -67.21 9.94
CA THR A 835 1.98 -68.03 8.72
C THR A 835 0.59 -68.62 8.45
N ARG A 836 -0.16 -69.10 9.44
CA ARG A 836 -1.58 -69.47 9.26
C ARG A 836 -2.48 -68.29 8.88
N LEU A 837 -2.17 -67.07 9.32
CA LEU A 837 -2.86 -65.85 8.84
C LEU A 837 -2.48 -65.53 7.40
N HIS A 838 -1.22 -65.72 7.00
CA HIS A 838 -0.79 -65.55 5.60
C HIS A 838 -1.40 -66.65 4.71
N GLU A 839 -1.49 -67.89 5.16
CA GLU A 839 -2.19 -68.98 4.47
C GLU A 839 -3.70 -68.74 4.42
N LYS A 840 -4.34 -68.30 5.52
CA LYS A 840 -5.76 -67.91 5.55
C LYS A 840 -6.04 -66.72 4.63
N THR A 841 -5.12 -65.76 4.54
CA THR A 841 -5.21 -64.62 3.61
C THR A 841 -5.03 -65.08 2.16
N ARG A 842 -4.08 -65.97 1.88
CA ARG A 842 -3.83 -66.58 0.56
C ARG A 842 -4.97 -67.50 0.12
N LEU A 843 -5.67 -68.13 1.07
CA LEU A 843 -6.88 -68.92 0.84
C LEU A 843 -8.10 -68.02 0.62
N LEU A 844 -8.29 -66.96 1.41
CA LEU A 844 -9.35 -65.96 1.21
C LEU A 844 -9.19 -65.22 -0.13
N GLN A 845 -7.96 -64.88 -0.54
CA GLN A 845 -7.67 -64.37 -1.88
C GLN A 845 -7.96 -65.39 -3.00
N ARG A 846 -8.05 -66.69 -2.67
CA ARG A 846 -8.34 -67.79 -3.60
C ARG A 846 -9.80 -68.29 -3.53
N SER A 847 -10.59 -67.82 -2.55
CA SER A 847 -11.95 -68.33 -2.29
C SER A 847 -13.04 -67.24 -2.25
N VAL A 848 -12.86 -66.09 -2.92
CA VAL A 848 -13.94 -65.11 -3.17
C VAL A 848 -14.39 -65.18 -4.62
N SER A 849 -15.13 -66.24 -4.96
CA SER A 849 -16.06 -66.23 -6.09
C SER A 849 -17.33 -65.48 -5.67
N ASN A 850 -17.51 -64.26 -6.19
CA ASN A 850 -18.59 -63.30 -5.92
C ASN A 850 -19.90 -63.81 -5.27
N THR A 851 -20.11 -63.52 -3.98
CA THR A 851 -21.44 -63.41 -3.36
C THR A 851 -21.55 -62.14 -2.51
N LYS A 852 -21.94 -61.02 -3.13
CA LYS A 852 -22.18 -59.74 -2.45
C LYS A 852 -23.55 -59.73 -1.77
N VAL A 853 -23.61 -60.08 -0.48
CA VAL A 853 -24.83 -59.89 0.35
C VAL A 853 -25.01 -58.40 0.63
N LYS A 854 -25.93 -57.74 -0.08
CA LYS A 854 -26.15 -56.28 -0.03
C LYS A 854 -27.26 -55.85 0.95
N THR A 855 -27.29 -56.37 2.19
CA THR A 855 -28.16 -55.82 3.27
C THR A 855 -27.77 -56.34 4.64
N ALA A 856 -27.82 -55.50 5.68
CA ALA A 856 -27.46 -55.87 7.04
C ALA A 856 -28.44 -56.89 7.67
N ASP A 857 -29.74 -56.75 7.42
CA ASP A 857 -30.78 -57.55 8.05
C ASP A 857 -30.64 -59.05 7.75
N LYS A 858 -30.20 -59.42 6.54
CA LYS A 858 -29.95 -60.83 6.18
C LYS A 858 -28.72 -61.42 6.85
N PHE A 859 -27.73 -60.59 7.19
CA PHE A 859 -26.60 -61.02 8.01
C PHE A 859 -27.06 -61.28 9.45
N GLN A 860 -27.88 -60.40 10.04
CA GLN A 860 -28.45 -60.62 11.37
C GLN A 860 -29.40 -61.84 11.43
N GLN A 861 -30.20 -62.09 10.39
CA GLN A 861 -31.06 -63.28 10.31
C GLN A 861 -30.25 -64.59 10.23
N GLN A 862 -29.15 -64.64 9.48
CA GLN A 862 -28.28 -65.81 9.48
C GLN A 862 -27.55 -65.97 10.83
N MET A 863 -27.09 -64.88 11.45
CA MET A 863 -26.42 -64.92 12.76
C MET A 863 -27.36 -65.40 13.89
N THR A 864 -28.64 -64.97 13.87
CA THR A 864 -29.65 -65.44 14.82
C THR A 864 -30.07 -66.89 14.58
N GLN A 865 -30.06 -67.37 13.33
CA GLN A 865 -30.32 -68.77 13.02
C GLN A 865 -29.17 -69.70 13.47
N ILE A 866 -27.92 -69.25 13.34
CA ILE A 866 -26.73 -69.99 13.82
C ILE A 866 -26.68 -70.02 15.35
N THR A 867 -26.80 -68.88 16.02
CA THR A 867 -26.82 -68.82 17.51
C THR A 867 -28.04 -69.52 18.13
N GLY A 868 -29.12 -69.73 17.37
CA GLY A 868 -30.23 -70.60 17.75
C GLY A 868 -29.87 -72.10 17.72
N GLN A 869 -29.12 -72.54 16.72
CA GLN A 869 -28.62 -73.93 16.62
C GLN A 869 -27.54 -74.21 17.69
N GLU A 870 -26.67 -73.24 17.94
CA GLU A 870 -25.62 -73.27 18.97
C GLU A 870 -26.19 -73.55 20.36
N LYS A 871 -27.24 -72.80 20.77
CA LYS A 871 -27.92 -73.00 22.07
C LYS A 871 -28.65 -74.35 22.17
N GLY A 872 -29.13 -74.89 21.05
CA GLY A 872 -29.73 -76.24 21.01
C GLY A 872 -28.69 -77.34 21.23
N LEU A 873 -27.48 -77.17 20.71
CA LEU A 873 -26.35 -78.08 20.95
C LEU A 873 -25.85 -77.99 22.39
N ASP A 874 -25.75 -76.79 22.96
CA ASP A 874 -25.32 -76.58 24.35
C ASP A 874 -26.26 -77.26 25.36
N GLN A 875 -27.57 -77.23 25.10
CA GLN A 875 -28.58 -77.96 25.88
C GLN A 875 -28.48 -79.49 25.73
N LEU A 876 -28.18 -80.00 24.53
CA LEU A 876 -27.91 -81.43 24.32
C LEU A 876 -26.61 -81.90 24.98
N ILE A 877 -25.55 -81.08 24.96
CA ILE A 877 -24.30 -81.35 25.67
C ILE A 877 -24.54 -81.37 27.18
N SER A 878 -25.31 -80.42 27.73
CA SER A 878 -25.66 -80.40 29.15
C SER A 878 -26.52 -81.59 29.61
N LEU A 879 -27.33 -82.19 28.71
CA LEU A 879 -28.04 -83.44 28.97
C LEU A 879 -27.12 -84.66 28.92
N LEU A 880 -26.17 -84.70 27.97
CA LEU A 880 -25.17 -85.78 27.90
C LEU A 880 -24.15 -85.74 29.06
N GLU A 881 -23.83 -84.54 29.56
CA GLU A 881 -23.04 -84.32 30.79
C GLU A 881 -23.77 -84.82 32.06
N SER A 882 -25.10 -84.79 32.08
CA SER A 882 -25.95 -85.38 33.13
C SER A 882 -25.90 -86.91 33.08
N ASP A 883 -26.19 -87.48 31.93
CA ASP A 883 -26.53 -88.90 31.81
C ASP A 883 -25.29 -89.81 31.74
N PHE A 884 -24.13 -89.28 31.29
CA PHE A 884 -22.87 -90.03 31.18
C PHE A 884 -21.66 -89.27 31.79
N PRO A 885 -21.55 -89.19 33.13
CA PRO A 885 -20.51 -88.38 33.80
C PRO A 885 -19.06 -88.73 33.44
N HIS A 886 -18.80 -89.94 32.95
CA HIS A 886 -17.46 -90.39 32.54
C HIS A 886 -16.99 -89.82 31.18
N LEU A 887 -17.92 -89.30 30.35
CA LEU A 887 -17.60 -88.63 29.08
C LEU A 887 -17.34 -87.13 29.25
N LYS A 888 -17.56 -86.58 30.45
CA LYS A 888 -17.48 -85.14 30.73
C LYS A 888 -16.21 -84.44 30.21
N PRO A 889 -14.97 -84.97 30.39
CA PRO A 889 -13.77 -84.32 29.86
C PRO A 889 -13.72 -84.23 28.31
N SER A 890 -14.41 -85.14 27.62
CA SER A 890 -14.52 -85.12 26.15
C SER A 890 -15.65 -84.21 25.67
N LEU A 891 -16.72 -84.03 26.46
CA LEU A 891 -17.81 -83.10 26.17
C LEU A 891 -17.37 -81.64 26.43
N GLU A 892 -16.66 -81.38 27.54
CA GLU A 892 -16.04 -80.09 27.82
C GLU A 892 -15.05 -79.68 26.71
N ALA A 893 -14.25 -80.63 26.19
CA ALA A 893 -13.34 -80.40 25.05
C ALA A 893 -14.03 -80.23 23.67
N VAL A 894 -15.34 -80.49 23.57
CA VAL A 894 -16.18 -80.09 22.42
C VAL A 894 -16.74 -78.68 22.66
N LYS A 895 -17.19 -78.40 23.90
CA LYS A 895 -17.70 -77.09 24.34
C LYS A 895 -16.67 -75.97 24.13
N GLU A 896 -15.43 -76.17 24.59
CA GLU A 896 -14.32 -75.21 24.39
C GLU A 896 -14.00 -74.96 22.90
N LYS A 897 -14.27 -75.92 22.01
CA LYS A 897 -14.06 -75.76 20.57
C LYS A 897 -15.18 -75.02 19.85
N MET A 898 -16.34 -74.83 20.48
CA MET A 898 -17.42 -73.98 19.93
C MET A 898 -17.18 -72.49 20.22
N ILE A 899 -16.53 -72.14 21.34
CA ILE A 899 -16.29 -70.75 21.77
C ILE A 899 -15.10 -70.09 21.03
N VAL A 900 -15.00 -70.28 19.70
CA VAL A 900 -14.00 -69.64 18.84
C VAL A 900 -14.59 -69.28 17.46
N VAL A 901 -15.49 -68.29 17.43
CA VAL A 901 -15.95 -67.57 16.23
C VAL A 901 -15.86 -66.06 16.47
#